data_AF-A0A7J9EE77-F1
#
_entry.id   AF-A0A7J9EE77-F1
#
_cell.length_a   1.000
_cell.length_b   1.000
_cell.length_c   1.000
_cell.angle_alpha   90.00
_cell.angle_beta   90.00
_cell.angle_gamma   90.00
#
_symmetry.space_group_name_H-M   'P 1'
#
loop_
_entity.id
_entity.type
_entity.pdbx_description
1 polymer ?
#
loop_
_entity_poly.entity_id
_entity_poly.type
_entity_poly.pdbx_seq_one_letter_code
_entity_poly.pdbx_strand_id
1 'polypeptide(L)'
;MISDGQFAADLFCNVKFLRISCYFDVSAIFPISFLRRFYNLEGLDVVFCNFKELASFESEVHEDKYMSITTPKIKKLKLDLVNNIRHLWKLDSPLDHICASLECLELWQCNNLINLGLDLSFFETLTTLDVWKCNGMSELITSFKVQSLVCLVTMRIRECEMMREVVASDEGETSYEIVFRALKHLELHCLQRLVSFCLGNYTLRFPSLEQVTLSQCPRMKNFYQGVLSTPQLHKVQLTATDFRGRWAGDLNATVEQLYKEQVGYRGLKNLKLSDFPELINIWSRNPQEMLDFTTLKFLEVCDSNNLRYIFNLSMVFRLGQLRQMEIKRCNNLEQVIKEEDSITMVEEAITDNSKIINIFPRLQSITVESCPDITSFYLGSKGLECPSLLEIKIANCSNMTTLISTFSRDEDKESIIGDEVDNVSTFFSNKTQFPKLKELVLSSISIERIWLLQGFCSTQILTTLIIEGCDNLKHVLSDSMVEYLQQLECLEISECKWIHEIISMKKIIKEEFGNRYLICFPRLNSLRLKGLEKLIGFCHEDYTVEFPTLKILEIESCPKLEGFIHNSMSKEISTDAIFFNNKVAFPNLEKITISNLRKAKRIWYNQLHTSSFSMLKELTVKDCDALLNIFPHFLLRVFKRLEKLIVIDCASLEDVFQLQVQGLDVEEKYMVDSQLKEVNLVCLPKLKHVWTKYYMRNISFESLRQVCIQECWSLKTLFPFSIVKDLQQLERLTIDNCGLEEIVSKNVEGSDEQEICFAFNQLSFLMLWHLPYLKCFNPVMHRTTWPALKQLRISGCWRIKIFGHEKSQIRHPLFVIEK
;
A
#
# COMPACT_ATOMS: atom_id res chain seq x y z
N MET A 1 25.03 -12.09 -1.47
CA MET A 1 24.43 -13.18 -2.30
C MET A 1 25.44 -14.33 -2.34
N ILE A 2 25.03 -15.57 -2.62
CA ILE A 2 25.91 -16.76 -2.76
C ILE A 2 26.69 -16.66 -4.10
N SER A 3 27.49 -15.62 -4.26
CA SER A 3 28.26 -15.33 -5.48
C SER A 3 29.71 -15.84 -5.40
N ASP A 4 30.24 -16.07 -4.20
CA ASP A 4 31.69 -16.13 -4.01
C ASP A 4 32.23 -17.56 -3.88
N GLY A 5 31.80 -18.47 -4.75
CA GLY A 5 32.49 -19.77 -4.92
C GLY A 5 32.36 -20.78 -3.77
N GLN A 6 31.45 -20.59 -2.80
CA GLN A 6 31.36 -21.45 -1.60
C GLN A 6 30.81 -22.87 -1.81
N PHE A 7 30.27 -23.21 -2.99
CA PHE A 7 29.68 -24.53 -3.28
C PHE A 7 30.29 -25.16 -4.55
N ALA A 8 30.53 -26.47 -4.50
CA ALA A 8 31.10 -27.27 -5.60
C ALA A 8 30.24 -27.17 -6.89
N ALA A 9 30.89 -27.16 -8.05
CA ALA A 9 30.26 -26.88 -9.35
C ALA A 9 29.30 -27.97 -9.87
N ASP A 10 29.39 -29.17 -9.31
CA ASP A 10 28.64 -30.38 -9.65
C ASP A 10 27.34 -30.56 -8.85
N LEU A 11 27.10 -29.74 -7.81
CA LEU A 11 25.95 -29.89 -6.90
C LEU A 11 24.58 -29.80 -7.58
N PHE A 12 24.49 -29.13 -8.74
CA PHE A 12 23.23 -28.78 -9.42
C PHE A 12 23.07 -29.46 -10.79
N CYS A 13 23.87 -30.49 -11.06
CA CYS A 13 23.98 -31.15 -12.35
C CYS A 13 22.68 -31.74 -12.92
N ASN A 14 21.77 -32.19 -12.07
CA ASN A 14 20.57 -32.93 -12.48
C ASN A 14 19.32 -32.03 -12.61
N VAL A 15 19.47 -30.73 -12.35
CA VAL A 15 18.34 -29.79 -12.38
C VAL A 15 18.00 -29.43 -13.81
N LYS A 16 16.84 -29.89 -14.27
CA LYS A 16 16.29 -29.59 -15.61
C LYS A 16 15.36 -28.38 -15.64
N PHE A 17 14.82 -27.99 -14.49
CA PHE A 17 13.90 -26.87 -14.40
C PHE A 17 14.21 -26.05 -13.15
N LEU A 18 14.31 -24.73 -13.32
CA LEU A 18 14.62 -23.79 -12.26
C LEU A 18 13.53 -22.73 -12.22
N ARG A 19 12.89 -22.58 -11.05
CA ARG A 19 11.95 -21.50 -10.79
C ARG A 19 12.50 -20.56 -9.72
N ILE A 20 12.50 -19.27 -10.02
CA ILE A 20 12.96 -18.20 -9.15
C ILE A 20 11.76 -17.32 -8.83
N SER A 21 11.51 -17.06 -7.54
CA SER A 21 10.38 -16.25 -7.11
C SER A 21 10.65 -15.35 -5.92
N CYS A 22 9.90 -14.24 -5.82
CA CYS A 22 9.86 -13.34 -4.66
C CYS A 22 11.21 -12.65 -4.34
N TYR A 23 11.89 -12.16 -5.36
CA TYR A 23 13.13 -11.39 -5.20
C TYR A 23 12.84 -9.88 -5.31
N PHE A 24 12.99 -9.13 -4.22
CA PHE A 24 12.44 -7.77 -4.11
C PHE A 24 13.44 -6.62 -4.24
N ASP A 25 14.74 -6.91 -4.33
CA ASP A 25 15.74 -5.86 -4.55
C ASP A 25 15.60 -5.28 -5.96
N VAL A 26 15.16 -4.02 -6.00
CA VAL A 26 14.85 -3.26 -7.22
C VAL A 26 16.13 -2.84 -7.96
N SER A 27 17.27 -2.79 -7.27
CA SER A 27 18.56 -2.39 -7.84
C SER A 27 19.34 -3.56 -8.45
N ALA A 28 18.95 -4.78 -8.11
CA ALA A 28 19.69 -5.98 -8.45
C ALA A 28 19.47 -6.42 -9.90
N ILE A 29 20.57 -6.86 -10.50
CA ILE A 29 20.63 -7.45 -11.83
C ILE A 29 20.59 -8.97 -11.67
N PHE A 30 19.87 -9.66 -12.53
CA PHE A 30 19.83 -11.11 -12.50
C PHE A 30 21.25 -11.67 -12.71
N PRO A 31 21.78 -12.49 -11.78
CA PRO A 31 23.15 -12.98 -11.85
C PRO A 31 23.23 -14.09 -12.89
N ILE A 32 23.33 -13.73 -14.16
CA ILE A 32 23.19 -14.66 -15.27
C ILE A 32 24.31 -15.73 -15.30
N SER A 33 25.47 -15.38 -14.74
CA SER A 33 26.60 -16.30 -14.48
C SER A 33 26.22 -17.46 -13.55
N PHE A 34 25.22 -17.28 -12.68
CA PHE A 34 24.70 -18.33 -11.79
C PHE A 34 24.10 -19.50 -12.58
N LEU A 35 23.48 -19.24 -13.74
CA LEU A 35 22.87 -20.28 -14.57
C LEU A 35 23.91 -21.28 -15.10
N ARG A 36 25.18 -20.89 -15.22
CA ARG A 36 26.27 -21.79 -15.65
C ARG A 36 26.48 -22.99 -14.72
N ARG A 37 25.99 -22.92 -13.48
CA ARG A 37 26.03 -24.05 -12.52
C ARG A 37 24.97 -25.13 -12.81
N PHE A 38 23.98 -24.85 -13.66
CA PHE A 38 22.87 -25.74 -13.98
C PHE A 38 22.99 -26.28 -15.42
N TYR A 39 24.05 -27.00 -15.74
CA TYR A 39 24.37 -27.35 -17.14
C TYR A 39 23.34 -28.21 -17.89
N ASN A 40 22.45 -28.93 -17.19
CA ASN A 40 21.33 -29.69 -17.79
C ASN A 40 19.99 -28.95 -17.75
N LEU A 41 19.98 -27.63 -17.48
CA LEU A 41 18.77 -26.84 -17.39
C LEU A 41 18.08 -26.70 -18.75
N GLU A 42 16.83 -27.15 -18.82
CA GLU A 42 15.96 -27.08 -20.00
C GLU A 42 14.86 -26.01 -19.83
N GLY A 43 14.47 -25.67 -18.60
CA GLY A 43 13.41 -24.68 -18.33
C GLY A 43 13.75 -23.69 -17.22
N LEU A 44 13.41 -22.42 -17.44
CA LEU A 44 13.60 -21.34 -16.48
C LEU A 44 12.30 -20.52 -16.31
N ASP A 45 11.81 -20.47 -15.08
CA ASP A 45 10.66 -19.64 -14.70
C ASP A 45 11.11 -18.54 -13.72
N VAL A 46 10.88 -17.28 -14.06
CA VAL A 46 11.12 -16.14 -13.16
C VAL A 46 9.77 -15.49 -12.85
N VAL A 47 9.36 -15.55 -11.58
CA VAL A 47 8.01 -15.16 -11.15
C VAL A 47 8.06 -14.14 -10.01
N PHE A 48 7.36 -13.01 -10.10
CA PHE A 48 7.25 -12.04 -9.00
C PHE A 48 8.63 -11.53 -8.49
N CYS A 49 9.47 -11.07 -9.43
CA CYS A 49 10.83 -10.60 -9.15
C CYS A 49 11.03 -9.16 -9.64
N ASN A 50 11.78 -8.37 -8.88
CA ASN A 50 12.05 -6.94 -9.11
C ASN A 50 13.38 -6.69 -9.84
N PHE A 51 13.90 -7.66 -10.58
CA PHE A 51 15.17 -7.51 -11.31
C PHE A 51 15.13 -6.31 -12.25
N LYS A 52 16.11 -5.43 -12.14
CA LYS A 52 16.26 -4.29 -13.05
C LYS A 52 16.51 -4.76 -14.48
N GLU A 53 17.33 -5.80 -14.65
CA GLU A 53 17.73 -6.38 -15.93
C GLU A 53 17.97 -7.89 -15.77
N LEU A 54 17.84 -8.67 -16.86
CA LEU A 54 18.13 -10.12 -16.87
C LEU A 54 19.62 -10.43 -17.10
N ALA A 55 20.43 -9.46 -17.55
CA ALA A 55 21.87 -9.63 -17.68
C ALA A 55 22.60 -8.27 -17.56
N SER A 56 23.71 -8.23 -16.81
CA SER A 56 24.72 -7.17 -16.88
C SER A 56 25.91 -7.61 -17.71
N PHE A 57 26.53 -6.65 -18.39
CA PHE A 57 27.85 -6.80 -18.99
C PHE A 57 28.90 -6.71 -17.88
N GLU A 58 29.29 -7.84 -17.30
CA GLU A 58 30.49 -7.90 -16.45
C GLU A 58 31.64 -8.45 -17.29
N SER A 59 32.47 -7.55 -17.81
CA SER A 59 33.75 -7.88 -18.40
C SER A 59 34.76 -8.21 -17.29
N GLU A 60 34.67 -9.39 -16.71
CA GLU A 60 35.85 -10.00 -16.08
C GLU A 60 36.35 -11.11 -17.00
N VAL A 61 37.15 -10.68 -17.98
CA VAL A 61 38.09 -11.56 -18.67
C VAL A 61 39.19 -11.88 -17.67
N HIS A 62 38.93 -12.82 -16.78
CA HIS A 62 39.97 -13.73 -16.35
C HIS A 62 39.91 -14.95 -17.28
N GLU A 63 40.89 -15.03 -18.18
CA GLU A 63 41.19 -16.25 -18.93
C GLU A 63 41.59 -17.36 -17.94
N ASP A 64 40.62 -17.97 -17.28
CA ASP A 64 40.81 -19.30 -16.71
C ASP A 64 40.76 -20.29 -17.86
N LYS A 65 41.96 -20.56 -18.38
CA LYS A 65 42.30 -21.45 -19.48
C LYS A 65 41.95 -22.93 -19.25
N TYR A 66 41.17 -23.24 -18.21
CA TYR A 66 40.75 -24.58 -17.82
C TYR A 66 39.33 -24.55 -17.26
N MET A 67 38.34 -24.30 -18.10
CA MET A 67 37.00 -24.82 -17.90
C MET A 67 36.18 -24.65 -19.19
N SER A 68 36.14 -25.69 -20.02
CA SER A 68 35.12 -25.87 -21.05
C SER A 68 33.77 -26.11 -20.37
N ILE A 69 33.20 -25.10 -19.70
CA ILE A 69 31.89 -25.22 -19.06
C ILE A 69 30.83 -25.11 -20.15
N THR A 70 30.19 -26.24 -20.44
CA THR A 70 28.94 -26.35 -21.20
C THR A 70 27.91 -25.38 -20.64
N THR A 71 27.54 -24.36 -21.43
CA THR A 71 26.42 -23.47 -21.12
C THR A 71 25.10 -24.25 -21.15
N PRO A 72 24.16 -24.00 -20.21
CA PRO A 72 22.84 -24.62 -20.27
C PRO A 72 22.12 -24.27 -21.56
N LYS A 73 21.35 -25.23 -22.08
CA LYS A 73 20.54 -25.09 -23.30
C LYS A 73 19.07 -24.98 -22.93
N ILE A 74 18.65 -23.77 -22.55
CA ILE A 74 17.27 -23.52 -22.15
C ILE A 74 16.36 -23.66 -23.37
N LYS A 75 15.29 -24.46 -23.22
CA LYS A 75 14.23 -24.68 -24.20
C LYS A 75 12.96 -23.91 -23.88
N LYS A 76 12.66 -23.71 -22.60
CA LYS A 76 11.49 -22.94 -22.16
C LYS A 76 11.90 -21.83 -21.19
N LEU A 77 11.47 -20.60 -21.51
CA LEU A 77 11.64 -19.43 -20.65
C LEU A 77 10.26 -18.83 -20.36
N LYS A 78 9.93 -18.72 -19.07
CA LYS A 78 8.73 -18.03 -18.61
C LYS A 78 9.10 -16.87 -17.69
N LEU A 79 8.58 -15.68 -18.01
CA LEU A 79 8.67 -14.50 -17.16
C LEU A 79 7.25 -14.10 -16.75
N ASP A 80 6.99 -14.01 -15.45
CA ASP A 80 5.67 -13.72 -14.89
C ASP A 80 5.79 -12.66 -13.79
N LEU A 81 5.08 -11.54 -13.91
CA LEU A 81 5.15 -10.42 -12.95
C LEU A 81 6.57 -9.85 -12.75
N VAL A 82 7.37 -9.80 -13.82
CA VAL A 82 8.72 -9.21 -13.79
C VAL A 82 8.67 -7.78 -14.35
N ASN A 83 8.20 -6.86 -13.51
CA ASN A 83 7.80 -5.54 -13.96
C ASN A 83 8.94 -4.55 -14.18
N ASN A 84 10.14 -4.74 -13.64
CA ASN A 84 11.19 -3.70 -13.74
C ASN A 84 11.98 -3.72 -15.05
N ILE A 85 11.86 -4.80 -15.84
CA ILE A 85 12.57 -4.96 -17.10
C ILE A 85 11.85 -4.19 -18.21
N ARG A 86 12.58 -3.34 -18.95
CA ARG A 86 12.08 -2.62 -20.13
C ARG A 86 12.42 -3.28 -21.47
N HIS A 87 13.53 -3.98 -21.52
CA HIS A 87 14.02 -4.72 -22.69
C HIS A 87 14.54 -6.08 -22.21
N LEU A 88 14.10 -7.15 -22.89
CA LEU A 88 14.49 -8.50 -22.51
C LEU A 88 15.92 -8.86 -22.95
N TRP A 89 16.32 -8.40 -24.13
CA TRP A 89 17.66 -8.63 -24.70
C TRP A 89 18.39 -7.30 -24.92
N LYS A 90 19.70 -7.30 -24.66
CA LYS A 90 20.66 -6.22 -25.00
C LYS A 90 21.75 -6.83 -25.88
N LEU A 91 22.33 -6.01 -26.76
CA LEU A 91 23.47 -6.41 -27.61
C LEU A 91 24.63 -6.96 -26.75
N ASP A 92 25.24 -8.05 -27.19
CA ASP A 92 26.43 -8.69 -26.59
C ASP A 92 26.24 -9.23 -25.15
N SER A 93 25.06 -9.77 -24.84
CA SER A 93 24.72 -10.28 -23.50
C SER A 93 25.11 -11.75 -23.32
N PRO A 94 25.57 -12.21 -22.14
CA PRO A 94 25.78 -13.64 -21.89
C PRO A 94 24.51 -14.51 -22.00
N LEU A 95 23.31 -13.91 -21.98
CA LEU A 95 22.03 -14.59 -22.22
C LEU A 95 21.98 -15.23 -23.61
N ASP A 96 22.70 -14.65 -24.56
CA ASP A 96 22.73 -15.00 -25.97
C ASP A 96 23.13 -16.47 -26.19
N HIS A 97 24.09 -16.97 -25.41
CA HIS A 97 24.56 -18.36 -25.48
C HIS A 97 23.68 -19.36 -24.74
N ILE A 98 22.91 -18.90 -23.74
CA ILE A 98 22.10 -19.76 -22.87
C ILE A 98 20.71 -20.03 -23.49
N CYS A 99 20.18 -19.02 -24.18
CA CYS A 99 18.86 -19.07 -24.80
C CYS A 99 18.89 -19.45 -26.30
N ALA A 100 20.04 -19.79 -26.87
CA ALA A 100 20.17 -20.13 -28.30
C ALA A 100 19.34 -21.35 -28.76
N SER A 101 18.86 -22.18 -27.84
CA SER A 101 18.02 -23.36 -28.11
C SER A 101 16.56 -23.17 -27.70
N LEU A 102 16.09 -21.94 -27.53
CA LEU A 102 14.77 -21.67 -26.99
C LEU A 102 13.68 -22.12 -27.97
N GLU A 103 12.78 -22.98 -27.49
CA GLU A 103 11.63 -23.52 -28.23
C GLU A 103 10.32 -22.82 -27.82
N CYS A 104 10.23 -22.33 -26.58
CA CYS A 104 9.04 -21.71 -25.99
C CYS A 104 9.38 -20.48 -25.14
N LEU A 105 8.74 -19.35 -25.44
CA LEU A 105 8.82 -18.10 -24.68
C LEU A 105 7.43 -17.68 -24.19
N GLU A 106 7.28 -17.56 -22.86
CA GLU A 106 6.05 -17.13 -22.19
C GLU A 106 6.30 -15.83 -21.41
N LEU A 107 5.61 -14.75 -21.77
CA LEU A 107 5.74 -13.43 -21.14
C LEU A 107 4.41 -13.00 -20.55
N TRP A 108 4.27 -13.10 -19.23
CA TRP A 108 3.02 -12.86 -18.52
C TRP A 108 3.15 -11.68 -17.56
N GLN A 109 2.22 -10.75 -17.61
CA GLN A 109 2.14 -9.64 -16.63
C GLN A 109 3.44 -8.82 -16.48
N CYS A 110 4.27 -8.74 -17.52
CA CYS A 110 5.51 -7.96 -17.55
C CYS A 110 5.20 -6.54 -18.05
N ASN A 111 4.75 -5.66 -17.15
CA ASN A 111 4.06 -4.43 -17.54
C ASN A 111 4.95 -3.29 -18.04
N ASN A 112 6.25 -3.26 -17.74
CA ASN A 112 7.15 -2.21 -18.27
C ASN A 112 7.92 -2.63 -19.52
N LEU A 113 7.74 -3.87 -19.98
CA LEU A 113 8.42 -4.38 -21.17
C LEU A 113 7.85 -3.73 -22.42
N ILE A 114 8.71 -3.13 -23.26
CA ILE A 114 8.29 -2.30 -24.41
C ILE A 114 8.15 -3.13 -25.69
N ASN A 115 9.11 -4.03 -25.94
CA ASN A 115 9.12 -4.95 -27.08
C ASN A 115 10.07 -6.12 -26.78
N LEU A 116 10.17 -7.08 -27.69
CA LEU A 116 11.11 -8.19 -27.52
C LEU A 116 12.57 -7.77 -27.75
N GLY A 117 12.90 -6.77 -28.56
CA GLY A 117 14.30 -6.32 -28.70
C GLY A 117 15.29 -7.33 -29.32
N LEU A 118 14.83 -8.30 -30.12
CA LEU A 118 15.60 -9.46 -30.60
C LEU A 118 16.84 -9.11 -31.46
N ASP A 119 17.93 -9.87 -31.40
CA ASP A 119 18.97 -9.87 -32.46
C ASP A 119 18.85 -11.13 -33.34
N LEU A 120 19.39 -11.06 -34.55
CA LEU A 120 19.15 -11.99 -35.68
C LEU A 120 19.55 -13.46 -35.43
N SER A 121 20.31 -13.77 -34.37
CA SER A 121 20.95 -15.07 -34.17
C SER A 121 20.21 -16.04 -33.22
N PHE A 122 19.07 -15.67 -32.64
CA PHE A 122 18.58 -16.32 -31.40
C PHE A 122 17.35 -17.24 -31.49
N PHE A 123 16.51 -17.14 -32.53
CA PHE A 123 15.17 -17.77 -32.53
C PHE A 123 14.89 -18.72 -33.70
N GLU A 124 15.94 -19.21 -34.37
CA GLU A 124 15.77 -20.24 -35.39
C GLU A 124 15.05 -21.50 -34.86
N THR A 125 15.05 -21.73 -33.54
CA THR A 125 14.38 -22.87 -32.90
C THR A 125 13.02 -22.54 -32.26
N LEU A 126 12.62 -21.27 -32.17
CA LEU A 126 11.42 -20.89 -31.41
C LEU A 126 10.16 -21.35 -32.13
N THR A 127 9.34 -22.15 -31.45
CA THR A 127 8.08 -22.69 -31.99
C THR A 127 6.85 -22.05 -31.37
N THR A 128 6.95 -21.57 -30.12
CA THR A 128 5.82 -21.00 -29.37
C THR A 128 6.20 -19.69 -28.72
N LEU A 129 5.41 -18.65 -29.03
CA LEU A 129 5.49 -17.34 -28.40
C LEU A 129 4.14 -16.99 -27.80
N ASP A 130 4.09 -16.79 -26.49
CA ASP A 130 2.86 -16.46 -25.76
C ASP A 130 3.07 -15.23 -24.88
N VAL A 131 2.43 -14.13 -25.26
CA VAL A 131 2.44 -12.87 -24.55
C VAL A 131 1.06 -12.60 -23.97
N TRP A 132 0.98 -12.45 -22.64
CA TRP A 132 -0.29 -12.23 -21.94
C TRP A 132 -0.17 -11.10 -20.92
N LYS A 133 -1.03 -10.08 -21.05
CA LYS A 133 -1.17 -8.98 -20.09
C LYS A 133 0.14 -8.20 -19.86
N CYS A 134 0.96 -8.06 -20.90
CA CYS A 134 2.15 -7.21 -20.89
C CYS A 134 1.79 -5.80 -21.34
N ASN A 135 1.31 -4.97 -20.42
CA ASN A 135 0.64 -3.72 -20.78
C ASN A 135 1.55 -2.64 -21.37
N GLY A 136 2.87 -2.69 -21.11
CA GLY A 136 3.83 -1.71 -21.65
C GLY A 136 4.22 -1.93 -23.11
N MET A 137 3.90 -3.10 -23.69
CA MET A 137 4.34 -3.42 -25.05
C MET A 137 3.51 -2.66 -26.08
N SER A 138 4.16 -1.80 -26.88
CA SER A 138 3.52 -1.13 -28.03
C SER A 138 3.66 -1.90 -29.33
N GLU A 139 4.72 -2.69 -29.45
CA GLU A 139 4.97 -3.60 -30.56
C GLU A 139 5.63 -4.89 -30.05
N LEU A 140 5.46 -6.00 -30.77
CA LEU A 140 6.12 -7.26 -30.42
C LEU A 140 7.58 -7.25 -30.91
N ILE A 141 7.78 -6.91 -32.18
CA ILE A 141 9.05 -7.05 -32.90
C ILE A 141 9.12 -6.06 -34.07
N THR A 142 10.33 -5.72 -34.54
CA THR A 142 10.52 -4.89 -35.76
C THR A 142 10.71 -5.74 -37.01
N SER A 143 10.39 -5.18 -38.18
CA SER A 143 10.42 -5.83 -39.49
C SER A 143 11.74 -6.53 -39.80
N PHE A 144 12.88 -5.91 -39.49
CA PHE A 144 14.21 -6.45 -39.66
C PHE A 144 14.42 -7.74 -38.85
N LYS A 145 13.86 -7.76 -37.63
CA LYS A 145 14.05 -8.85 -36.66
C LYS A 145 13.10 -10.03 -36.88
N VAL A 146 11.99 -9.84 -37.61
CA VAL A 146 11.01 -10.91 -37.89
C VAL A 146 11.62 -12.11 -38.60
N GLN A 147 12.68 -11.90 -39.40
CA GLN A 147 13.36 -12.99 -40.11
C GLN A 147 13.92 -14.07 -39.18
N SER A 148 14.11 -13.78 -37.89
CA SER A 148 14.53 -14.76 -36.88
C SER A 148 13.43 -15.77 -36.49
N LEU A 149 12.15 -15.47 -36.74
CA LEU A 149 10.99 -16.27 -36.31
C LEU A 149 10.59 -17.35 -37.34
N VAL A 150 11.55 -18.00 -37.99
CA VAL A 150 11.31 -18.91 -39.12
C VAL A 150 10.52 -20.16 -38.71
N CYS A 151 10.81 -20.71 -37.54
CA CYS A 151 10.22 -21.94 -37.01
C CYS A 151 8.99 -21.71 -36.12
N LEU A 152 8.54 -20.46 -35.98
CA LEU A 152 7.43 -20.12 -35.09
C LEU A 152 6.14 -20.75 -35.61
N VAL A 153 5.54 -21.63 -34.80
CA VAL A 153 4.30 -22.37 -35.11
C VAL A 153 3.09 -21.71 -34.48
N THR A 154 3.23 -21.20 -33.25
CA THR A 154 2.14 -20.62 -32.48
C THR A 154 2.54 -19.25 -31.95
N MET A 155 1.73 -18.24 -32.24
CA MET A 155 1.85 -16.89 -31.70
C MET A 155 0.54 -16.51 -30.99
N ARG A 156 0.62 -16.18 -29.70
CA ARG A 156 -0.51 -15.67 -28.91
C ARG A 156 -0.16 -14.33 -28.29
N ILE A 157 -1.01 -13.33 -28.52
CA ILE A 157 -0.89 -12.00 -27.93
C ILE A 157 -2.25 -11.64 -27.34
N ARG A 158 -2.31 -11.54 -26.02
CA ARG A 158 -3.59 -11.50 -25.29
C ARG A 158 -3.55 -10.45 -24.19
N GLU A 159 -4.59 -9.61 -24.10
CA GLU A 159 -4.75 -8.59 -23.05
C GLU A 159 -3.58 -7.59 -22.94
N CYS A 160 -2.81 -7.36 -24.02
CA CYS A 160 -1.75 -6.35 -24.06
C CYS A 160 -2.32 -4.97 -24.44
N GLU A 161 -2.51 -4.11 -23.45
CA GLU A 161 -3.23 -2.84 -23.58
C GLU A 161 -2.59 -1.83 -24.56
N MET A 162 -1.26 -1.68 -24.54
CA MET A 162 -0.57 -0.67 -25.36
C MET A 162 -0.24 -1.12 -26.79
N MET A 163 -0.51 -2.38 -27.15
CA MET A 163 -0.14 -2.97 -28.45
C MET A 163 -0.82 -2.22 -29.60
N ARG A 164 -0.03 -1.56 -30.47
CA ARG A 164 -0.53 -0.77 -31.61
C ARG A 164 -0.41 -1.53 -32.93
N GLU A 165 0.68 -2.25 -33.09
CA GLU A 165 0.98 -3.16 -34.20
C GLU A 165 1.78 -4.35 -33.67
N VAL A 166 1.73 -5.50 -34.35
CA VAL A 166 2.52 -6.67 -33.96
C VAL A 166 3.94 -6.56 -34.50
N VAL A 167 4.07 -6.18 -35.77
CA VAL A 167 5.36 -5.97 -36.45
C VAL A 167 5.52 -4.48 -36.78
N ALA A 168 6.48 -3.82 -36.14
CA ALA A 168 6.82 -2.42 -36.39
C ALA A 168 7.77 -2.25 -37.58
N SER A 169 7.67 -1.14 -38.32
CA SER A 169 8.55 -0.85 -39.45
C SER A 169 9.87 -0.21 -39.00
N ASP A 170 11.00 -0.65 -39.56
CA ASP A 170 12.29 0.02 -39.40
C ASP A 170 12.43 1.18 -40.41
N GLU A 171 13.10 2.27 -40.03
CA GLU A 171 13.32 3.44 -40.90
C GLU A 171 14.39 3.12 -41.95
N GLY A 172 14.05 3.18 -43.25
CA GLY A 172 15.06 3.27 -44.32
C GLY A 172 14.99 2.26 -45.47
N GLU A 173 14.08 1.28 -45.49
CA GLU A 173 14.05 0.27 -46.55
C GLU A 173 12.75 0.26 -47.36
N THR A 174 12.90 0.19 -48.69
CA THR A 174 11.80 0.04 -49.64
C THR A 174 11.86 -1.36 -50.24
N SER A 175 10.94 -2.20 -49.79
CA SER A 175 10.62 -3.57 -50.25
C SER A 175 11.52 -4.72 -49.74
N TYR A 176 11.07 -5.36 -48.66
CA TYR A 176 11.32 -6.77 -48.38
C TYR A 176 10.00 -7.51 -48.16
N GLU A 177 9.96 -8.76 -48.61
CA GLU A 177 8.89 -9.70 -48.30
C GLU A 177 9.11 -10.27 -46.90
N ILE A 178 8.08 -10.29 -46.06
CA ILE A 178 8.12 -10.93 -44.74
C ILE A 178 7.32 -12.23 -44.81
N VAL A 179 7.97 -13.35 -44.52
CA VAL A 179 7.38 -14.69 -44.65
C VAL A 179 7.39 -15.42 -43.31
N PHE A 180 6.22 -15.66 -42.74
CA PHE A 180 6.04 -16.53 -41.57
C PHE A 180 5.86 -17.98 -42.03
N ARG A 181 6.98 -18.67 -42.29
CA ARG A 181 6.98 -19.98 -42.96
C ARG A 181 6.22 -21.08 -42.19
N ALA A 182 6.44 -21.18 -40.88
CA ALA A 182 5.92 -22.27 -40.06
C ALA A 182 4.66 -21.92 -39.25
N LEU A 183 4.21 -20.66 -39.26
CA LEU A 183 3.16 -20.19 -38.36
C LEU A 183 1.82 -20.81 -38.76
N LYS A 184 1.26 -21.61 -37.85
CA LYS A 184 -0.04 -22.30 -38.01
C LYS A 184 -1.16 -21.64 -37.23
N HIS A 185 -0.85 -21.13 -36.04
CA HIS A 185 -1.84 -20.58 -35.11
C HIS A 185 -1.47 -19.15 -34.71
N LEU A 186 -2.36 -18.20 -34.99
CA LEU A 186 -2.26 -16.83 -34.54
C LEU A 186 -3.47 -16.47 -33.68
N GLU A 187 -3.24 -16.01 -32.45
CA GLU A 187 -4.28 -15.54 -31.54
C GLU A 187 -4.02 -14.08 -31.14
N LEU A 188 -4.98 -13.21 -31.46
CA LEU A 188 -5.01 -11.81 -31.09
C LEU A 188 -6.29 -11.57 -30.31
N HIS A 189 -6.16 -11.41 -28.98
CA HIS A 189 -7.31 -11.33 -28.09
C HIS A 189 -7.22 -10.13 -27.14
N CYS A 190 -8.31 -9.36 -27.03
CA CYS A 190 -8.41 -8.25 -26.08
C CYS A 190 -7.29 -7.20 -26.25
N LEU A 191 -6.98 -6.85 -27.51
CA LEU A 191 -5.96 -5.88 -27.88
C LEU A 191 -6.62 -4.55 -28.30
N GLN A 192 -6.89 -3.71 -27.30
CA GLN A 192 -7.74 -2.52 -27.45
C GLN A 192 -7.16 -1.44 -28.38
N ARG A 193 -5.82 -1.35 -28.49
CA ARG A 193 -5.12 -0.35 -29.31
C ARG A 193 -4.60 -0.87 -30.65
N LEU A 194 -4.75 -2.17 -30.93
CA LEU A 194 -4.21 -2.78 -32.15
C LEU A 194 -4.96 -2.27 -33.38
N VAL A 195 -4.24 -1.61 -34.28
CA VAL A 195 -4.82 -1.03 -35.52
C VAL A 195 -4.66 -1.98 -36.70
N SER A 196 -3.52 -2.66 -36.78
CA SER A 196 -3.19 -3.64 -37.82
C SER A 196 -2.11 -4.59 -37.31
N PHE A 197 -1.92 -5.74 -37.98
CA PHE A 197 -0.81 -6.63 -37.69
C PHE A 197 0.55 -5.97 -37.95
N CYS A 198 0.64 -5.10 -38.98
CA CYS A 198 1.85 -4.38 -39.37
C CYS A 198 1.45 -3.10 -40.10
N LEU A 199 2.04 -1.94 -39.78
CA LEU A 199 1.76 -0.68 -40.48
C LEU A 199 2.71 -0.42 -41.67
N GLY A 200 3.89 -1.04 -41.66
CA GLY A 200 4.86 -0.92 -42.76
C GLY A 200 4.37 -1.53 -44.07
N ASN A 201 4.88 -1.03 -45.20
CA ASN A 201 4.49 -1.44 -46.55
C ASN A 201 5.36 -2.59 -47.09
N TYR A 202 5.11 -3.80 -46.57
CA TYR A 202 5.76 -5.06 -46.90
C TYR A 202 4.80 -6.00 -47.66
N THR A 203 5.35 -7.07 -48.24
CA THR A 203 4.52 -8.20 -48.66
C THR A 203 4.53 -9.23 -47.54
N LEU A 204 3.39 -9.48 -46.91
CA LEU A 204 3.26 -10.47 -45.85
C LEU A 204 2.76 -11.80 -46.41
N ARG A 205 3.50 -12.89 -46.15
CA ARG A 205 3.08 -14.25 -46.51
C ARG A 205 3.03 -15.18 -45.32
N PHE A 206 1.93 -15.90 -45.22
CA PHE A 206 1.64 -16.90 -44.20
C PHE A 206 1.30 -18.24 -44.87
N PRO A 207 2.27 -18.94 -45.46
CA PRO A 207 2.02 -20.14 -46.28
C PRO A 207 1.42 -21.30 -45.49
N SER A 208 1.60 -21.36 -44.17
CA SER A 208 1.18 -22.47 -43.31
C SER A 208 0.07 -22.10 -42.31
N LEU A 209 -0.51 -20.90 -42.41
CA LEU A 209 -1.46 -20.40 -41.40
C LEU A 209 -2.82 -21.08 -41.54
N GLU A 210 -3.14 -21.92 -40.55
CA GLU A 210 -4.33 -22.78 -40.51
C GLU A 210 -5.46 -22.14 -39.67
N GLN A 211 -5.09 -21.41 -38.61
CA GLN A 211 -6.04 -20.84 -37.65
C GLN A 211 -5.67 -19.43 -37.23
N VAL A 212 -6.64 -18.52 -37.34
CA VAL A 212 -6.59 -17.18 -36.74
C VAL A 212 -7.74 -17.05 -35.75
N THR A 213 -7.42 -16.72 -34.50
CA THR A 213 -8.39 -16.30 -33.49
C THR A 213 -8.27 -14.79 -33.31
N LEU A 214 -9.33 -14.05 -33.63
CA LEU A 214 -9.38 -12.59 -33.48
C LEU A 214 -10.62 -12.20 -32.69
N SER A 215 -10.44 -11.64 -31.50
CA SER A 215 -11.55 -11.11 -30.71
C SER A 215 -11.17 -9.97 -29.81
N GLN A 216 -12.16 -9.11 -29.54
CA GLN A 216 -11.98 -7.93 -28.68
C GLN A 216 -10.82 -7.02 -29.12
N CYS A 217 -10.67 -6.83 -30.43
CA CYS A 217 -9.69 -5.93 -31.06
C CYS A 217 -10.43 -4.81 -31.82
N PRO A 218 -11.07 -3.87 -31.11
CA PRO A 218 -12.04 -2.92 -31.70
C PRO A 218 -11.46 -1.93 -32.72
N ARG A 219 -10.15 -1.65 -32.68
CA ARG A 219 -9.49 -0.71 -33.60
C ARG A 219 -9.00 -1.31 -34.91
N MET A 220 -9.05 -2.63 -35.03
CA MET A 220 -8.48 -3.33 -36.17
C MET A 220 -9.45 -3.32 -37.35
N LYS A 221 -9.31 -2.33 -38.23
CA LYS A 221 -10.16 -2.17 -39.42
C LYS A 221 -9.90 -3.25 -40.46
N ASN A 222 -8.62 -3.50 -40.73
CA ASN A 222 -8.15 -4.53 -41.65
C ASN A 222 -7.06 -5.34 -40.92
N PHE A 223 -6.78 -6.57 -41.37
CA PHE A 223 -5.67 -7.32 -40.80
C PHE A 223 -4.33 -6.65 -41.15
N TYR A 224 -4.14 -6.30 -42.42
CA TYR A 224 -2.94 -5.70 -42.98
C TYR A 224 -3.26 -4.85 -44.22
N GLN A 225 -2.68 -3.65 -44.37
CA GLN A 225 -3.04 -2.76 -45.49
C GLN A 225 -2.26 -3.04 -46.78
N GLY A 226 -1.13 -3.74 -46.72
CA GLY A 226 -0.31 -4.11 -47.88
C GLY A 226 -0.71 -5.45 -48.52
N VAL A 227 0.20 -6.02 -49.31
CA VAL A 227 -0.03 -7.30 -50.00
C VAL A 227 0.03 -8.45 -49.00
N LEU A 228 -1.07 -9.21 -48.88
CA LEU A 228 -1.22 -10.31 -47.94
C LEU A 228 -1.49 -11.64 -48.67
N SER A 229 -0.83 -12.72 -48.24
CA SER A 229 -1.09 -14.07 -48.73
C SER A 229 -1.26 -15.07 -47.59
N THR A 230 -2.43 -15.71 -47.51
CA THR A 230 -2.80 -16.71 -46.48
C THR A 230 -3.48 -17.93 -47.13
N PRO A 231 -2.77 -18.73 -47.95
CA PRO A 231 -3.40 -19.72 -48.84
C PRO A 231 -4.11 -20.88 -48.12
N GLN A 232 -3.68 -21.25 -46.91
CA GLN A 232 -4.25 -22.35 -46.13
C GLN A 232 -5.36 -21.92 -45.16
N LEU A 233 -5.61 -20.61 -45.07
CA LEU A 233 -6.58 -20.06 -44.12
C LEU A 233 -7.97 -20.03 -44.76
N HIS A 234 -8.96 -20.60 -44.08
CA HIS A 234 -10.35 -20.65 -44.58
C HIS A 234 -11.38 -20.20 -43.54
N LYS A 235 -10.95 -19.82 -42.34
CA LYS A 235 -11.82 -19.29 -41.28
C LYS A 235 -11.05 -18.45 -40.27
N VAL A 236 -11.71 -17.45 -39.72
CA VAL A 236 -11.29 -16.67 -38.54
C VAL A 236 -12.26 -16.96 -37.41
N GLN A 237 -11.75 -17.32 -36.23
CA GLN A 237 -12.55 -17.66 -35.06
C GLN A 237 -12.60 -16.49 -34.08
N LEU A 238 -13.73 -16.27 -33.41
CA LEU A 238 -13.83 -15.26 -32.34
C LEU A 238 -13.34 -15.80 -30.99
N THR A 239 -13.40 -17.12 -30.79
CA THR A 239 -12.89 -17.79 -29.59
C THR A 239 -12.25 -19.11 -30.00
N ALA A 240 -11.39 -19.67 -29.15
CA ALA A 240 -10.80 -21.00 -29.39
C ALA A 240 -11.87 -22.11 -29.55
N THR A 241 -13.09 -21.89 -29.04
CA THR A 241 -14.24 -22.80 -29.12
C THR A 241 -15.22 -22.47 -30.25
N ASP A 242 -14.99 -21.42 -31.04
CA ASP A 242 -15.87 -21.03 -32.15
C ASP A 242 -15.56 -21.87 -33.40
N PHE A 243 -16.18 -23.05 -33.49
CA PHE A 243 -15.94 -23.96 -34.61
C PHE A 243 -16.54 -23.47 -35.93
N ARG A 244 -17.50 -22.53 -35.91
CA ARG A 244 -18.14 -22.00 -37.14
C ARG A 244 -17.23 -21.03 -37.87
N GLY A 245 -16.55 -20.15 -37.14
CA GLY A 245 -15.69 -19.12 -37.71
C GLY A 245 -16.41 -18.16 -38.67
N ARG A 246 -15.65 -17.24 -39.27
CA ARG A 246 -16.10 -16.31 -40.31
C ARG A 246 -15.10 -16.34 -41.47
N TRP A 247 -15.59 -16.15 -42.69
CA TRP A 247 -14.72 -16.06 -43.86
C TRP A 247 -15.40 -15.24 -44.97
N ALA A 248 -14.76 -14.15 -45.38
CA ALA A 248 -15.23 -13.26 -46.45
C ALA A 248 -14.32 -13.33 -47.69
N GLY A 249 -13.78 -14.52 -47.98
CA GLY A 249 -12.91 -14.76 -49.13
C GLY A 249 -11.42 -14.67 -48.80
N ASP A 250 -11.01 -13.62 -48.09
CA ASP A 250 -9.65 -13.45 -47.57
C ASP A 250 -9.63 -12.90 -46.13
N LEU A 251 -8.45 -12.91 -45.50
CA LEU A 251 -8.28 -12.48 -44.11
C LEU A 251 -8.60 -11.00 -43.91
N ASN A 252 -8.22 -10.11 -44.84
CA ASN A 252 -8.49 -8.68 -44.72
C ASN A 252 -9.98 -8.37 -44.82
N ALA A 253 -10.66 -8.91 -45.84
CA ALA A 253 -12.09 -8.76 -46.01
C ALA A 253 -12.87 -9.31 -44.80
N THR A 254 -12.39 -10.42 -44.22
CA THR A 254 -13.00 -11.00 -43.02
C THR A 254 -12.86 -10.07 -41.81
N VAL A 255 -11.69 -9.47 -41.59
CA VAL A 255 -11.47 -8.50 -40.50
C VAL A 255 -12.29 -7.22 -40.72
N GLU A 256 -12.37 -6.72 -41.95
CA GLU A 256 -13.19 -5.55 -42.28
C GLU A 256 -14.68 -5.78 -42.01
N GLN A 257 -15.19 -6.97 -42.33
CA GLN A 257 -16.55 -7.36 -41.98
C GLN A 257 -16.75 -7.37 -40.45
N LEU A 258 -15.83 -7.99 -39.69
CA LEU A 258 -15.89 -8.04 -38.24
C LEU A 258 -15.87 -6.63 -37.60
N TYR A 259 -15.12 -5.70 -38.18
CA TYR A 259 -15.07 -4.31 -37.76
C TYR A 259 -16.39 -3.58 -38.03
N LYS A 260 -16.95 -3.70 -39.24
CA LYS A 260 -18.25 -3.09 -39.62
C LYS A 260 -19.40 -3.61 -38.76
N GLU A 261 -19.38 -4.88 -38.40
CA GLU A 261 -20.34 -5.51 -37.49
C GLU A 261 -20.11 -5.15 -36.01
N GLN A 262 -19.11 -4.32 -35.69
CA GLN A 262 -18.75 -3.90 -34.32
C GLN A 262 -18.49 -5.08 -33.36
N VAL A 263 -18.11 -6.25 -33.89
CA VAL A 263 -17.90 -7.50 -33.12
C VAL A 263 -16.75 -7.33 -32.12
N GLY A 264 -15.81 -6.42 -32.39
CA GLY A 264 -14.72 -6.08 -31.47
C GLY A 264 -15.18 -5.55 -30.11
N TYR A 265 -16.40 -5.02 -30.01
CA TYR A 265 -16.96 -4.53 -28.74
C TYR A 265 -17.85 -5.57 -28.02
N ARG A 266 -18.27 -6.63 -28.72
CA ARG A 266 -19.12 -7.68 -28.15
C ARG A 266 -18.38 -8.49 -27.10
N GLY A 267 -19.02 -8.69 -25.95
CA GLY A 267 -18.47 -9.50 -24.87
C GLY A 267 -17.33 -8.82 -24.10
N LEU A 268 -17.12 -7.51 -24.30
CA LEU A 268 -16.16 -6.75 -23.50
C LEU A 268 -16.54 -6.85 -22.02
N LYS A 269 -15.53 -7.17 -21.20
CA LYS A 269 -15.66 -7.22 -19.74
C LYS A 269 -15.11 -5.95 -19.09
N ASN A 270 -14.12 -5.33 -19.71
CA ASN A 270 -13.47 -4.12 -19.24
C ASN A 270 -13.49 -3.10 -20.37
N LEU A 271 -13.94 -1.89 -20.08
CA LEU A 271 -13.96 -0.79 -21.04
C LEU A 271 -13.38 0.46 -20.38
N LYS A 272 -12.40 1.07 -21.05
CA LYS A 272 -11.85 2.36 -20.70
C LYS A 272 -12.19 3.36 -21.80
N LEU A 273 -13.08 4.31 -21.53
CA LEU A 273 -13.59 5.23 -22.56
C LEU A 273 -12.51 6.16 -23.12
N SER A 274 -11.48 6.51 -22.34
CA SER A 274 -10.37 7.33 -22.83
C SER A 274 -9.59 6.66 -23.96
N ASP A 275 -9.60 5.32 -24.04
CA ASP A 275 -8.98 4.61 -25.14
C ASP A 275 -9.79 4.73 -26.44
N PHE A 276 -11.05 5.15 -26.36
CA PHE A 276 -11.98 5.24 -27.48
C PHE A 276 -12.69 6.60 -27.53
N PRO A 277 -12.01 7.68 -27.93
CA PRO A 277 -12.63 9.02 -28.00
C PRO A 277 -13.84 9.07 -28.95
N GLU A 278 -13.83 8.26 -30.01
CA GLU A 278 -14.95 8.10 -30.93
C GLU A 278 -16.19 7.54 -30.24
N LEU A 279 -16.01 6.65 -29.25
CA LEU A 279 -17.11 6.11 -28.46
C LEU A 279 -17.68 7.14 -27.50
N ILE A 280 -16.92 8.13 -27.01
CA ILE A 280 -17.46 9.15 -26.07
C ILE A 280 -18.62 9.91 -26.71
N ASN A 281 -18.48 10.30 -27.97
CA ASN A 281 -19.55 10.99 -28.69
C ASN A 281 -20.75 10.08 -28.96
N ILE A 282 -20.52 8.81 -29.29
CA ILE A 282 -21.60 7.81 -29.52
C ILE A 282 -22.33 7.51 -28.19
N TRP A 283 -21.57 7.28 -27.12
CA TRP A 283 -22.02 7.04 -25.75
C TRP A 283 -22.88 8.19 -25.23
N SER A 284 -22.58 9.43 -25.63
CA SER A 284 -23.36 10.63 -25.29
C SER A 284 -24.60 10.88 -26.18
N ARG A 285 -24.64 10.35 -27.41
CA ARG A 285 -25.64 10.73 -28.42
C ARG A 285 -26.80 9.74 -28.57
N ASN A 286 -26.58 8.43 -28.44
CA ASN A 286 -27.64 7.45 -28.64
C ASN A 286 -27.40 6.11 -27.92
N PRO A 287 -27.99 5.88 -26.73
CA PRO A 287 -27.80 4.63 -25.99
C PRO A 287 -28.45 3.40 -26.62
N GLN A 288 -29.39 3.57 -27.58
CA GLN A 288 -30.03 2.43 -28.25
C GLN A 288 -29.16 1.74 -29.30
N GLU A 289 -28.05 2.33 -29.74
CA GLU A 289 -27.11 1.69 -30.67
C GLU A 289 -26.07 0.81 -29.95
N MET A 290 -26.00 0.85 -28.61
CA MET A 290 -24.96 0.20 -27.82
C MET A 290 -25.44 -1.09 -27.11
N LEU A 291 -26.38 -1.81 -27.72
CA LEU A 291 -27.19 -2.90 -27.14
C LEU A 291 -26.43 -4.08 -26.50
N ASP A 292 -25.09 -4.14 -26.60
CA ASP A 292 -24.29 -5.33 -26.31
C ASP A 292 -23.33 -5.23 -25.10
N PHE A 293 -23.29 -4.13 -24.32
CA PHE A 293 -22.46 -4.04 -23.09
C PHE A 293 -23.02 -4.79 -21.87
N THR A 294 -23.96 -5.71 -22.08
CA THR A 294 -24.59 -6.52 -21.01
C THR A 294 -23.59 -7.38 -20.25
N THR A 295 -22.40 -7.66 -20.81
CA THR A 295 -21.32 -8.44 -20.17
C THR A 295 -20.32 -7.60 -19.40
N LEU A 296 -20.42 -6.27 -19.45
CA LEU A 296 -19.43 -5.36 -18.90
C LEU A 296 -19.38 -5.51 -17.37
N LYS A 297 -18.16 -5.64 -16.84
CA LYS A 297 -17.89 -5.80 -15.40
C LYS A 297 -17.10 -4.62 -14.83
N PHE A 298 -16.25 -4.01 -15.64
CA PHE A 298 -15.43 -2.85 -15.28
C PHE A 298 -15.61 -1.75 -16.31
N LEU A 299 -15.87 -0.53 -15.84
CA LEU A 299 -15.93 0.66 -16.67
C LEU A 299 -15.02 1.74 -16.07
N GLU A 300 -14.12 2.29 -16.88
CA GLU A 300 -13.31 3.45 -16.56
C GLU A 300 -13.63 4.60 -17.52
N VAL A 301 -13.93 5.77 -16.95
CA VAL A 301 -14.16 7.02 -17.69
C VAL A 301 -13.10 8.02 -17.25
N CYS A 302 -12.14 8.30 -18.12
CA CYS A 302 -11.03 9.22 -17.84
C CYS A 302 -11.02 10.38 -18.82
N ASP A 303 -10.71 11.58 -18.33
CA ASP A 303 -10.41 12.76 -19.15
C ASP A 303 -11.56 13.15 -20.12
N SER A 304 -12.81 12.81 -19.77
CA SER A 304 -14.01 13.01 -20.61
C SER A 304 -14.66 14.37 -20.38
N ASN A 305 -13.97 15.45 -20.75
CA ASN A 305 -14.44 16.83 -20.51
C ASN A 305 -15.62 17.28 -21.38
N ASN A 306 -16.08 16.46 -22.33
CA ASN A 306 -17.25 16.78 -23.15
C ASN A 306 -18.58 16.33 -22.51
N LEU A 307 -18.52 15.50 -21.47
CA LEU A 307 -19.69 14.90 -20.85
C LEU A 307 -20.11 15.72 -19.63
N ARG A 308 -21.40 16.11 -19.59
CA ARG A 308 -22.04 16.63 -18.37
C ARG A 308 -22.58 15.51 -17.48
N TYR A 309 -22.94 14.38 -18.10
CA TYR A 309 -23.32 13.15 -17.41
C TYR A 309 -22.83 11.91 -18.18
N ILE A 310 -22.66 10.78 -17.49
CA ILE A 310 -22.15 9.52 -18.09
C ILE A 310 -23.30 8.61 -18.52
N PHE A 311 -24.36 8.55 -17.70
CA PHE A 311 -25.51 7.69 -17.95
C PHE A 311 -26.81 8.46 -17.86
N ASN A 312 -27.72 8.08 -18.74
CA ASN A 312 -29.14 8.25 -18.48
C ASN A 312 -29.66 7.07 -17.66
N LEU A 313 -30.70 7.30 -16.87
CA LEU A 313 -31.27 6.27 -15.98
C LEU A 313 -31.65 4.97 -16.72
N SER A 314 -32.15 5.08 -17.95
CA SER A 314 -32.50 3.93 -18.81
C SER A 314 -31.30 3.03 -19.16
N MET A 315 -30.09 3.61 -19.31
CA MET A 315 -28.85 2.87 -19.62
C MET A 315 -28.39 2.00 -18.45
N VAL A 316 -28.58 2.51 -17.24
CA VAL A 316 -28.11 1.88 -16.00
C VAL A 316 -28.73 0.50 -15.80
N PHE A 317 -30.00 0.32 -16.20
CA PHE A 317 -30.69 -0.97 -16.12
C PHE A 317 -30.12 -2.04 -17.06
N ARG A 318 -29.41 -1.65 -18.14
CA ARG A 318 -28.80 -2.59 -19.10
C ARG A 318 -27.43 -3.09 -18.63
N LEU A 319 -26.79 -2.37 -17.72
CA LEU A 319 -25.46 -2.68 -17.17
C LEU A 319 -25.54 -3.58 -15.93
N GLY A 320 -26.40 -4.61 -15.98
CA GLY A 320 -26.67 -5.49 -14.84
C GLY A 320 -25.49 -6.35 -14.36
N GLN A 321 -24.42 -6.46 -15.15
CA GLN A 321 -23.19 -7.21 -14.81
C GLN A 321 -22.06 -6.33 -14.27
N LEU A 322 -22.23 -5.01 -14.27
CA LEU A 322 -21.19 -4.08 -13.85
C LEU A 322 -20.86 -4.31 -12.37
N ARG A 323 -19.57 -4.45 -12.07
CA ARG A 323 -19.03 -4.71 -10.72
C ARG A 323 -18.20 -3.56 -10.20
N GLN A 324 -17.51 -2.83 -11.09
CA GLN A 324 -16.66 -1.73 -10.70
C GLN A 324 -16.77 -0.59 -11.72
N MET A 325 -16.81 0.63 -11.20
CA MET A 325 -16.88 1.86 -11.98
C MET A 325 -15.84 2.85 -11.46
N GLU A 326 -15.02 3.36 -12.37
CA GLU A 326 -14.01 4.38 -12.08
C GLU A 326 -14.22 5.61 -12.99
N ILE A 327 -14.26 6.79 -12.39
CA ILE A 327 -14.46 8.06 -13.09
C ILE A 327 -13.34 8.99 -12.63
N LYS A 328 -12.45 9.39 -13.53
CA LYS A 328 -11.26 10.15 -13.16
C LYS A 328 -11.04 11.35 -14.08
N ARG A 329 -10.69 12.51 -13.52
CA ARG A 329 -10.27 13.70 -14.30
C ARG A 329 -11.33 14.18 -15.32
N CYS A 330 -12.61 14.04 -15.01
CA CYS A 330 -13.70 14.52 -15.86
C CYS A 330 -14.15 15.91 -15.37
N ASN A 331 -13.57 16.97 -15.94
CA ASN A 331 -13.65 18.32 -15.37
C ASN A 331 -15.04 18.94 -15.47
N ASN A 332 -15.76 18.75 -16.59
CA ASN A 332 -17.09 19.33 -16.84
C ASN A 332 -18.24 18.38 -16.44
N LEU A 333 -17.93 17.28 -15.74
CA LEU A 333 -18.92 16.29 -15.36
C LEU A 333 -19.73 16.80 -14.17
N GLU A 334 -21.00 17.11 -14.38
CA GLU A 334 -21.88 17.64 -13.33
C GLU A 334 -22.50 16.52 -12.48
N GLN A 335 -22.88 15.39 -13.11
CA GLN A 335 -23.44 14.20 -12.45
C GLN A 335 -22.98 12.90 -13.12
N VAL A 336 -22.95 11.76 -12.41
CA VAL A 336 -22.69 10.47 -13.08
C VAL A 336 -23.94 9.97 -13.82
N ILE A 337 -25.09 10.04 -13.17
CA ILE A 337 -26.38 9.59 -13.69
C ILE A 337 -27.37 10.74 -13.70
N LYS A 338 -28.07 10.93 -14.81
CA LYS A 338 -29.15 11.90 -14.97
C LYS A 338 -30.46 11.19 -15.34
N GLU A 339 -31.56 11.54 -14.66
CA GLU A 339 -32.90 11.10 -15.07
C GLU A 339 -33.35 11.87 -16.34
N GLU A 340 -33.91 11.16 -17.32
CA GLU A 340 -34.41 11.74 -18.58
C GLU A 340 -35.80 12.36 -18.38
N ASP A 341 -36.08 13.49 -19.05
CA ASP A 341 -37.38 14.20 -18.95
C ASP A 341 -38.54 13.48 -19.68
N SER A 342 -38.27 12.39 -20.42
CA SER A 342 -39.21 11.76 -21.35
C SER A 342 -39.87 10.51 -20.76
N ILE A 343 -41.21 10.58 -20.71
CA ILE A 343 -42.15 9.66 -20.03
C ILE A 343 -42.26 8.27 -20.71
N THR A 344 -41.74 8.06 -21.92
CA THR A 344 -42.20 6.96 -22.79
C THR A 344 -41.58 5.56 -22.58
N MET A 345 -40.46 5.42 -21.85
CA MET A 345 -39.89 4.09 -21.52
C MET A 345 -39.73 3.84 -20.01
N VAL A 346 -40.01 4.86 -19.21
CA VAL A 346 -39.85 4.83 -17.75
C VAL A 346 -41.07 4.17 -17.09
N GLU A 347 -42.23 4.17 -17.76
CA GLU A 347 -43.48 3.61 -17.23
C GLU A 347 -43.46 2.08 -17.04
N GLU A 348 -42.72 1.30 -17.84
CA GLU A 348 -42.68 -0.16 -17.67
C GLU A 348 -41.73 -0.60 -16.53
N ALA A 349 -40.66 0.17 -16.24
CA ALA A 349 -39.69 -0.14 -15.18
C ALA A 349 -39.98 0.58 -13.85
N ILE A 350 -40.71 1.69 -13.88
CA ILE A 350 -41.14 2.49 -12.73
C ILE A 350 -42.66 2.38 -12.54
N THR A 351 -43.19 1.17 -12.63
CA THR A 351 -44.58 0.86 -12.23
C THR A 351 -44.78 0.86 -10.71
N ASP A 352 -43.70 0.99 -9.95
CA ASP A 352 -43.72 0.88 -8.49
C ASP A 352 -43.88 2.25 -7.83
N ASN A 353 -44.86 2.37 -6.93
CA ASN A 353 -45.08 3.54 -6.05
C ASN A 353 -43.91 3.74 -5.05
N SER A 354 -42.81 2.99 -5.19
CA SER A 354 -41.61 3.10 -4.38
C SER A 354 -40.92 4.45 -4.60
N LYS A 355 -40.47 5.06 -3.50
CA LYS A 355 -39.68 6.30 -3.51
C LYS A 355 -38.20 6.09 -3.89
N ILE A 356 -37.76 4.84 -4.13
CA ILE A 356 -36.37 4.42 -4.36
C ILE A 356 -36.29 3.48 -5.56
N ILE A 357 -35.28 3.68 -6.42
CA ILE A 357 -35.03 2.90 -7.64
C ILE A 357 -33.81 2.01 -7.46
N ASN A 358 -33.92 0.74 -7.84
CA ASN A 358 -32.83 -0.22 -7.79
C ASN A 358 -32.00 -0.14 -9.07
N ILE A 359 -30.73 0.21 -8.92
CA ILE A 359 -29.78 0.31 -10.03
C ILE A 359 -28.54 -0.57 -9.78
N PHE A 360 -27.86 -0.92 -10.87
CA PHE A 360 -26.60 -1.68 -10.85
C PHE A 360 -26.58 -2.85 -9.84
N PRO A 361 -27.38 -3.91 -10.04
CA PRO A 361 -27.61 -4.96 -9.03
C PRO A 361 -26.35 -5.72 -8.59
N ARG A 362 -25.26 -5.68 -9.38
CA ARG A 362 -23.98 -6.36 -9.13
C ARG A 362 -22.81 -5.42 -8.86
N LEU A 363 -23.03 -4.11 -8.82
CA LEU A 363 -21.96 -3.13 -8.61
C LEU A 363 -21.45 -3.24 -7.18
N GLN A 364 -20.14 -3.40 -7.04
CA GLN A 364 -19.43 -3.63 -5.79
C GLN A 364 -18.58 -2.42 -5.39
N SER A 365 -18.04 -1.68 -6.36
CA SER A 365 -17.13 -0.55 -6.10
C SER A 365 -17.39 0.63 -7.03
N ILE A 366 -17.44 1.83 -6.46
CA ILE A 366 -17.50 3.11 -7.18
C ILE A 366 -16.30 3.94 -6.76
N THR A 367 -15.52 4.41 -7.73
CA THR A 367 -14.45 5.38 -7.53
C THR A 367 -14.68 6.62 -8.39
N VAL A 368 -14.69 7.80 -7.77
CA VAL A 368 -14.75 9.11 -8.46
C VAL A 368 -13.57 9.96 -7.99
N GLU A 369 -12.72 10.39 -8.90
CA GLU A 369 -11.46 11.07 -8.55
C GLU A 369 -11.20 12.28 -9.45
N SER A 370 -10.84 13.41 -8.84
CA SER A 370 -10.41 14.62 -9.57
C SER A 370 -11.45 15.11 -10.59
N CYS A 371 -12.73 15.07 -10.22
CA CYS A 371 -13.84 15.61 -11.01
C CYS A 371 -14.38 16.87 -10.30
N PRO A 372 -13.84 18.07 -10.57
CA PRO A 372 -14.14 19.28 -9.80
C PRO A 372 -15.59 19.76 -9.92
N ASP A 373 -16.21 19.68 -11.11
CA ASP A 373 -17.58 20.19 -11.32
C ASP A 373 -18.68 19.20 -10.89
N ILE A 374 -18.32 18.00 -10.43
CA ILE A 374 -19.32 17.01 -10.02
C ILE A 374 -20.02 17.50 -8.75
N THR A 375 -21.34 17.59 -8.84
CA THR A 375 -22.20 18.06 -7.74
C THR A 375 -22.81 16.91 -6.96
N SER A 376 -23.15 15.82 -7.66
CA SER A 376 -23.73 14.60 -7.10
C SER A 376 -23.49 13.39 -8.01
N PHE A 377 -23.58 12.17 -7.46
CA PHE A 377 -23.51 10.96 -8.28
C PHE A 377 -24.76 10.81 -9.14
N TYR A 378 -25.94 11.16 -8.60
CA TYR A 378 -27.20 11.05 -9.32
C TYR A 378 -28.10 12.27 -9.09
N LEU A 379 -28.77 12.69 -10.18
CA LEU A 379 -29.80 13.71 -10.20
C LEU A 379 -31.11 13.13 -10.76
N GLY A 380 -32.16 13.09 -9.92
CA GLY A 380 -33.48 12.60 -10.33
C GLY A 380 -34.60 12.84 -9.30
N SER A 381 -35.77 12.29 -9.54
CA SER A 381 -36.99 12.49 -8.74
C SER A 381 -37.11 11.51 -7.57
N LYS A 382 -36.64 10.27 -7.75
CA LYS A 382 -36.64 9.19 -6.75
C LYS A 382 -35.25 8.96 -6.15
N GLY A 383 -35.17 8.34 -4.98
CA GLY A 383 -33.90 7.88 -4.40
C GLY A 383 -33.28 6.70 -5.17
N LEU A 384 -32.06 6.29 -4.80
CA LEU A 384 -31.37 5.16 -5.42
C LEU A 384 -30.93 4.11 -4.39
N GLU A 385 -30.97 2.86 -4.83
CA GLU A 385 -30.38 1.72 -4.16
C GLU A 385 -29.39 1.00 -5.07
N CYS A 386 -28.19 0.71 -4.53
CA CYS A 386 -27.25 -0.24 -5.13
C CYS A 386 -27.08 -1.44 -4.18
N PRO A 387 -27.80 -2.56 -4.39
CA PRO A 387 -27.97 -3.61 -3.37
C PRO A 387 -26.72 -4.46 -3.10
N SER A 388 -25.70 -4.36 -3.96
CA SER A 388 -24.44 -5.11 -3.86
C SER A 388 -23.22 -4.22 -3.59
N LEU A 389 -23.41 -2.91 -3.42
CA LEU A 389 -22.32 -1.95 -3.29
C LEU A 389 -21.57 -2.16 -1.97
N LEU A 390 -20.27 -2.41 -2.06
CA LEU A 390 -19.38 -2.69 -0.93
C LEU A 390 -18.48 -1.50 -0.60
N GLU A 391 -18.13 -0.70 -1.61
CA GLU A 391 -17.10 0.33 -1.52
C GLU A 391 -17.47 1.58 -2.30
N ILE A 392 -17.27 2.75 -1.68
CA ILE A 392 -17.35 4.06 -2.33
C ILE A 392 -16.07 4.83 -2.01
N LYS A 393 -15.38 5.29 -3.06
CA LYS A 393 -14.19 6.15 -2.97
C LYS A 393 -14.43 7.44 -3.75
N ILE A 394 -14.39 8.57 -3.07
CA ILE A 394 -14.50 9.89 -3.71
C ILE A 394 -13.32 10.74 -3.29
N ALA A 395 -12.58 11.27 -4.26
CA ALA A 395 -11.37 12.04 -4.03
C ALA A 395 -11.32 13.28 -4.93
N ASN A 396 -10.90 14.43 -4.40
CA ASN A 396 -10.67 15.67 -5.17
C ASN A 396 -11.90 16.13 -5.99
N CYS A 397 -13.11 16.01 -5.40
CA CYS A 397 -14.37 16.42 -6.00
C CYS A 397 -14.96 17.62 -5.24
N SER A 398 -14.39 18.80 -5.48
CA SER A 398 -14.61 19.99 -4.65
C SER A 398 -16.05 20.51 -4.65
N ASN A 399 -16.82 20.36 -5.73
CA ASN A 399 -18.20 20.83 -5.78
C ASN A 399 -19.21 19.78 -5.30
N MET A 400 -18.74 18.58 -4.94
CA MET A 400 -19.62 17.50 -4.52
C MET A 400 -20.07 17.70 -3.08
N THR A 401 -21.38 17.89 -2.90
CA THR A 401 -21.99 18.17 -1.59
C THR A 401 -22.95 17.07 -1.13
N THR A 402 -23.51 16.30 -2.07
CA THR A 402 -24.41 15.17 -1.82
C THR A 402 -24.11 14.03 -2.78
N LEU A 403 -24.31 12.77 -2.37
CA LEU A 403 -24.24 11.64 -3.29
C LEU A 403 -25.48 11.60 -4.20
N ILE A 404 -26.67 11.89 -3.66
CA ILE A 404 -27.94 11.89 -4.41
C ILE A 404 -28.60 13.27 -4.29
N SER A 405 -28.81 13.91 -5.43
CA SER A 405 -29.57 15.16 -5.55
C SER A 405 -30.96 14.83 -6.09
N THR A 406 -32.00 15.33 -5.43
CA THR A 406 -33.37 15.15 -5.92
C THR A 406 -34.15 16.44 -6.07
N PHE A 407 -34.92 16.56 -7.14
CA PHE A 407 -35.88 17.64 -7.35
C PHE A 407 -37.30 17.17 -6.99
N SER A 408 -38.09 18.03 -6.32
CA SER A 408 -39.49 17.72 -6.03
C SER A 408 -40.32 17.87 -7.31
N ARG A 409 -41.09 16.85 -7.67
CA ARG A 409 -42.24 17.06 -8.57
C ARG A 409 -43.34 17.75 -7.75
N ASP A 410 -44.16 18.59 -8.38
CA ASP A 410 -45.15 19.46 -7.71
C ASP A 410 -46.14 18.73 -6.76
N GLU A 411 -46.19 17.40 -6.80
CA GLU A 411 -47.03 16.52 -5.99
C GLU A 411 -46.53 16.25 -4.55
N ASP A 412 -45.27 16.57 -4.21
CA ASP A 412 -44.69 16.31 -2.87
C ASP A 412 -44.93 17.46 -1.84
N LYS A 413 -45.74 18.46 -2.16
CA LYS A 413 -45.96 19.65 -1.30
C LYS A 413 -46.83 19.40 -0.05
N GLU A 414 -47.43 18.24 0.12
CA GLU A 414 -48.43 18.00 1.19
C GLU A 414 -47.95 17.24 2.45
N SER A 415 -46.65 17.08 2.73
CA SER A 415 -46.22 16.44 3.99
C SER A 415 -44.99 17.03 4.69
N ILE A 416 -44.82 18.36 4.68
CA ILE A 416 -43.83 19.01 5.56
C ILE A 416 -44.55 19.59 6.78
N ILE A 417 -44.83 18.73 7.76
CA ILE A 417 -45.09 19.14 9.14
C ILE A 417 -44.22 18.24 10.02
N GLY A 418 -43.14 18.80 10.60
CA GLY A 418 -42.35 18.15 11.65
C GLY A 418 -40.83 18.19 11.44
N ASP A 419 -40.22 19.19 12.09
CA ASP A 419 -38.84 19.29 12.60
C ASP A 419 -37.60 19.34 11.67
N GLU A 420 -36.89 20.47 11.85
CA GLU A 420 -35.52 20.83 11.44
C GLU A 420 -35.24 20.98 9.93
N VAL A 421 -35.67 22.14 9.41
CA VAL A 421 -35.04 22.80 8.26
C VAL A 421 -33.66 23.33 8.69
N ASP A 422 -32.68 22.44 8.79
CA ASP A 422 -31.28 22.85 8.63
C ASP A 422 -30.93 22.64 7.15
N ASN A 423 -30.80 23.74 6.40
CA ASN A 423 -30.37 23.81 5.00
C ASN A 423 -28.92 23.33 4.75
N VAL A 424 -28.39 22.46 5.61
CA VAL A 424 -27.01 21.97 5.58
C VAL A 424 -26.93 20.79 4.60
N SER A 425 -26.13 20.94 3.55
CA SER A 425 -25.85 19.87 2.59
C SER A 425 -25.23 18.66 3.30
N THR A 426 -25.80 17.47 3.09
CA THR A 426 -25.31 16.22 3.67
C THR A 426 -24.98 15.21 2.58
N PHE A 427 -23.91 14.44 2.79
CA PHE A 427 -23.44 13.50 1.76
C PHE A 427 -24.40 12.32 1.55
N PHE A 428 -24.86 11.68 2.64
CA PHE A 428 -25.92 10.67 2.62
C PHE A 428 -27.24 11.20 3.19
N SER A 429 -28.27 11.21 2.34
CA SER A 429 -29.64 11.61 2.68
C SER A 429 -30.56 10.41 2.95
N ASN A 430 -31.79 10.67 3.39
CA ASN A 430 -32.82 9.62 3.56
C ASN A 430 -33.26 8.95 2.24
N LYS A 431 -32.79 9.43 1.09
CA LYS A 431 -33.06 8.87 -0.24
C LYS A 431 -31.93 7.96 -0.75
N THR A 432 -30.94 7.64 0.09
CA THR A 432 -29.81 6.75 -0.21
C THR A 432 -29.94 5.42 0.53
N GLN A 433 -29.82 4.29 -0.18
CA GLN A 433 -29.80 2.96 0.44
C GLN A 433 -28.65 2.11 -0.12
N PHE A 434 -27.65 1.81 0.72
CA PHE A 434 -26.52 0.94 0.38
C PHE A 434 -26.32 -0.14 1.45
N PRO A 435 -27.21 -1.15 1.52
CA PRO A 435 -27.29 -2.08 2.64
C PRO A 435 -26.05 -2.95 2.84
N LYS A 436 -25.14 -3.00 1.85
CA LYS A 436 -23.91 -3.80 1.89
C LYS A 436 -22.61 -2.98 1.96
N LEU A 437 -22.70 -1.66 2.16
CA LEU A 437 -21.53 -0.79 2.14
C LEU A 437 -20.60 -1.09 3.33
N LYS A 438 -19.37 -1.51 3.04
CA LYS A 438 -18.33 -1.88 4.01
C LYS A 438 -17.22 -0.86 4.13
N GLU A 439 -16.91 -0.16 3.04
CA GLU A 439 -15.81 0.81 2.96
C GLU A 439 -16.29 2.13 2.35
N LEU A 440 -16.01 3.22 3.05
CA LEU A 440 -16.25 4.57 2.58
C LEU A 440 -14.96 5.39 2.72
N VAL A 441 -14.47 5.91 1.60
CA VAL A 441 -13.31 6.81 1.54
C VAL A 441 -13.73 8.14 0.93
N LEU A 442 -13.53 9.22 1.67
CA LEU A 442 -13.85 10.57 1.25
C LEU A 442 -12.60 11.44 1.40
N SER A 443 -12.08 11.96 0.28
CA SER A 443 -10.85 12.74 0.27
C SER A 443 -11.03 14.07 -0.47
N SER A 444 -10.66 15.19 0.16
CA SER A 444 -10.71 16.54 -0.42
C SER A 444 -12.06 16.89 -1.06
N ILE A 445 -13.16 16.65 -0.32
CA ILE A 445 -14.52 17.04 -0.70
C ILE A 445 -15.07 18.13 0.23
N SER A 446 -15.93 18.99 -0.30
CA SER A 446 -16.44 20.19 0.41
C SER A 446 -17.71 19.92 1.21
N ILE A 447 -17.80 18.79 1.91
CA ILE A 447 -18.99 18.43 2.70
C ILE A 447 -18.93 19.04 4.10
N GLU A 448 -20.08 19.52 4.58
CA GLU A 448 -20.22 19.99 5.97
C GLU A 448 -20.59 18.85 6.92
N ARG A 449 -21.26 17.81 6.40
CA ARG A 449 -21.77 16.67 7.16
C ARG A 449 -21.88 15.42 6.28
N ILE A 450 -21.43 14.28 6.81
CA ILE A 450 -21.48 13.01 6.07
C ILE A 450 -22.89 12.40 6.14
N TRP A 451 -23.55 12.44 7.30
CA TRP A 451 -24.75 11.62 7.55
C TRP A 451 -25.97 12.43 8.04
N LEU A 452 -27.16 12.21 7.47
CA LEU A 452 -28.46 12.54 8.09
C LEU A 452 -28.98 11.38 8.96
N LEU A 453 -29.63 11.69 10.09
CA LEU A 453 -30.13 10.71 11.08
C LEU A 453 -30.97 9.57 10.47
N GLN A 454 -31.82 9.86 9.48
CA GLN A 454 -32.67 8.86 8.81
C GLN A 454 -31.96 8.08 7.69
N GLY A 455 -30.82 8.55 7.15
CA GLY A 455 -30.03 7.81 6.14
C GLY A 455 -29.23 6.63 6.72
N PHE A 456 -29.12 6.57 8.05
CA PHE A 456 -28.23 5.68 8.79
C PHE A 456 -28.70 4.22 8.89
N CYS A 457 -29.98 3.94 8.64
CA CYS A 457 -30.50 2.56 8.69
C CYS A 457 -29.82 1.62 7.67
N SER A 458 -29.17 2.16 6.64
CA SER A 458 -28.55 1.38 5.56
C SER A 458 -27.05 1.08 5.72
N THR A 459 -26.34 1.72 6.67
CA THR A 459 -24.86 1.62 6.81
C THR A 459 -24.40 0.84 8.04
N GLN A 460 -25.28 0.05 8.65
CA GLN A 460 -25.00 -0.70 9.90
C GLN A 460 -23.83 -1.68 9.79
N ILE A 461 -23.42 -2.05 8.58
CA ILE A 461 -22.32 -3.00 8.35
C ILE A 461 -21.01 -2.34 7.93
N LEU A 462 -20.93 -1.00 7.99
CA LEU A 462 -19.72 -0.26 7.63
C LEU A 462 -18.57 -0.69 8.53
N THR A 463 -17.48 -1.17 7.91
CA THR A 463 -16.28 -1.66 8.59
C THR A 463 -15.13 -0.67 8.53
N THR A 464 -15.06 0.14 7.47
CA THR A 464 -13.95 1.07 7.23
C THR A 464 -14.48 2.44 6.84
N LEU A 465 -14.05 3.47 7.57
CA LEU A 465 -14.32 4.87 7.28
C LEU A 465 -13.00 5.64 7.23
N ILE A 466 -12.67 6.20 6.06
CA ILE A 466 -11.47 7.00 5.84
C ILE A 466 -11.88 8.39 5.34
N ILE A 467 -11.45 9.43 6.03
CA ILE A 467 -11.74 10.82 5.70
C ILE A 467 -10.43 11.58 5.62
N GLU A 468 -10.16 12.23 4.50
CA GLU A 468 -8.91 12.95 4.27
C GLU A 468 -9.17 14.34 3.69
N GLY A 469 -8.58 15.40 4.24
CA GLY A 469 -8.63 16.73 3.60
C GLY A 469 -10.02 17.35 3.41
N CYS A 470 -11.06 16.83 4.08
CA CYS A 470 -12.42 17.36 4.05
C CYS A 470 -12.54 18.60 4.95
N ASP A 471 -12.07 19.74 4.47
CA ASP A 471 -11.88 20.94 5.29
C ASP A 471 -13.18 21.56 5.83
N ASN A 472 -14.32 21.38 5.17
CA ASN A 472 -15.60 21.93 5.66
C ASN A 472 -16.25 21.08 6.78
N LEU A 473 -15.72 19.89 7.05
CA LEU A 473 -16.29 18.97 8.01
C LEU A 473 -15.98 19.43 9.45
N LYS A 474 -17.02 19.68 10.24
CA LYS A 474 -16.90 20.15 11.63
C LYS A 474 -16.78 19.03 12.66
N HIS A 475 -17.46 17.90 12.39
CA HIS A 475 -17.46 16.68 13.20
C HIS A 475 -17.69 15.49 12.28
N VAL A 476 -17.23 14.30 12.70
CA VAL A 476 -17.40 13.07 11.90
C VAL A 476 -18.67 12.33 12.26
N LEU A 477 -18.96 12.21 13.55
CA LEU A 477 -20.11 11.51 14.10
C LEU A 477 -20.89 12.40 15.07
N SER A 478 -22.19 12.15 15.22
CA SER A 478 -22.94 12.57 16.41
C SER A 478 -23.04 11.41 17.40
N ASP A 479 -23.28 11.72 18.67
CA ASP A 479 -23.48 10.74 19.74
C ASP A 479 -24.56 9.70 19.40
N SER A 480 -25.69 10.12 18.84
CA SER A 480 -26.76 9.21 18.37
C SER A 480 -26.37 8.29 17.21
N MET A 481 -25.28 8.57 16.49
CA MET A 481 -24.83 7.75 15.34
C MET A 481 -23.93 6.59 15.76
N VAL A 482 -23.32 6.67 16.95
CA VAL A 482 -22.37 5.64 17.42
C VAL A 482 -23.05 4.26 17.51
N GLU A 483 -24.32 4.21 17.90
CA GLU A 483 -25.08 2.97 18.03
C GLU A 483 -25.21 2.19 16.72
N TYR A 484 -25.06 2.86 15.57
CA TYR A 484 -25.19 2.24 14.25
C TYR A 484 -23.85 1.84 13.63
N LEU A 485 -22.71 2.29 14.17
CA LEU A 485 -21.36 1.94 13.70
C LEU A 485 -20.71 0.84 14.54
N GLN A 486 -21.51 -0.06 15.10
CA GLN A 486 -21.02 -1.18 15.91
C GLN A 486 -20.16 -2.17 15.12
N GLN A 487 -20.23 -2.16 13.79
CA GLN A 487 -19.41 -3.01 12.92
C GLN A 487 -18.10 -2.34 12.47
N LEU A 488 -17.84 -1.09 12.87
CA LEU A 488 -16.68 -0.34 12.42
C LEU A 488 -15.39 -0.97 12.98
N GLU A 489 -14.48 -1.35 12.09
CA GLU A 489 -13.19 -1.97 12.39
C GLU A 489 -12.02 -1.00 12.19
N CYS A 490 -12.15 -0.03 11.26
CA CYS A 490 -11.13 0.96 10.97
C CYS A 490 -11.73 2.37 10.83
N LEU A 491 -11.18 3.33 11.58
CA LEU A 491 -11.49 4.75 11.46
C LEU A 491 -10.20 5.53 11.24
N GLU A 492 -10.10 6.21 10.11
CA GLU A 492 -8.97 7.09 9.77
C GLU A 492 -9.46 8.49 9.39
N ILE A 493 -8.88 9.51 10.01
CA ILE A 493 -9.21 10.92 9.78
C ILE A 493 -7.91 11.69 9.67
N SER A 494 -7.65 12.24 8.48
CA SER A 494 -6.36 12.81 8.12
C SER A 494 -6.53 14.19 7.47
N GLU A 495 -5.65 15.15 7.80
CA GLU A 495 -5.54 16.45 7.12
C GLU A 495 -6.85 17.30 7.05
N CYS A 496 -7.83 17.05 7.92
CA CYS A 496 -9.07 17.84 7.99
C CYS A 496 -8.90 19.04 8.92
N LYS A 497 -8.93 20.27 8.35
CA LYS A 497 -8.55 21.48 9.11
C LYS A 497 -9.54 21.93 10.18
N TRP A 498 -10.84 21.67 10.04
CA TRP A 498 -11.87 22.28 10.91
C TRP A 498 -12.57 21.33 11.88
N ILE A 499 -12.13 20.07 11.95
CA ILE A 499 -12.66 19.12 12.93
C ILE A 499 -12.20 19.54 14.33
N HIS A 500 -13.16 19.89 15.19
CA HIS A 500 -12.89 20.26 16.59
C HIS A 500 -12.97 19.03 17.51
N GLU A 501 -14.00 18.22 17.31
CA GLU A 501 -14.24 16.95 17.99
C GLU A 501 -14.61 15.89 16.96
N ILE A 502 -14.21 14.63 17.20
CA ILE A 502 -14.58 13.53 16.30
C ILE A 502 -16.07 13.22 16.46
N ILE A 503 -16.56 13.21 17.71
CA ILE A 503 -17.96 12.99 18.07
C ILE A 503 -18.53 14.27 18.69
N SER A 504 -19.54 14.85 18.04
CA SER A 504 -20.25 16.04 18.52
C SER A 504 -21.44 15.68 19.42
N MET A 505 -21.63 16.46 20.47
CA MET A 505 -22.82 16.41 21.33
C MET A 505 -24.00 17.15 20.66
N LYS A 506 -25.16 16.50 20.55
CA LYS A 506 -26.42 17.25 20.40
C LYS A 506 -26.88 17.68 21.81
N LYS A 507 -27.16 18.97 22.00
CA LYS A 507 -27.82 19.48 23.22
C LYS A 507 -29.23 18.88 23.31
N ILE A 508 -29.35 17.65 23.78
CA ILE A 508 -30.64 17.13 24.24
C ILE A 508 -30.82 17.66 25.66
N ILE A 509 -32.02 18.21 25.89
CA ILE A 509 -32.44 18.88 27.12
C ILE A 509 -32.11 17.97 28.31
N LYS A 510 -31.38 18.53 29.28
CA LYS A 510 -30.98 17.89 30.53
C LYS A 510 -32.22 17.64 31.39
N GLU A 511 -32.96 16.57 31.14
CA GLU A 511 -33.97 16.11 32.09
C GLU A 511 -33.82 14.61 32.34
N GLU A 512 -33.43 14.35 33.60
CA GLU A 512 -33.53 13.10 34.37
C GLU A 512 -32.54 11.96 34.07
N PHE A 513 -31.90 11.53 35.17
CA PHE A 513 -30.96 10.42 35.38
C PHE A 513 -29.46 10.68 35.12
N GLY A 514 -28.73 10.69 36.25
CA GLY A 514 -27.27 10.76 36.31
C GLY A 514 -26.57 9.48 35.86
N ASN A 515 -26.65 9.17 34.57
CA ASN A 515 -25.80 8.18 33.93
C ASN A 515 -24.80 8.89 33.01
N ARG A 516 -23.52 8.59 33.19
CA ARG A 516 -22.46 8.95 32.24
C ARG A 516 -22.81 8.29 30.90
N TYR A 517 -22.89 9.06 29.82
CA TYR A 517 -23.20 8.50 28.50
C TYR A 517 -21.99 7.69 28.02
N LEU A 518 -22.20 6.39 27.82
CA LEU A 518 -21.16 5.45 27.38
C LEU A 518 -21.14 5.39 25.85
N ILE A 519 -19.99 5.68 25.25
CA ILE A 519 -19.70 5.49 23.83
C ILE A 519 -18.85 4.23 23.71
N CYS A 520 -19.33 3.22 22.99
CA CYS A 520 -18.62 1.96 22.82
C CYS A 520 -18.39 1.66 21.33
N PHE A 521 -17.16 1.33 20.97
CA PHE A 521 -16.80 0.84 19.64
C PHE A 521 -16.40 -0.64 19.73
N PRO A 522 -17.37 -1.57 19.67
CA PRO A 522 -17.16 -2.97 20.07
C PRO A 522 -16.28 -3.78 19.10
N ARG A 523 -16.05 -3.29 17.87
CA ARG A 523 -15.26 -3.98 16.84
C ARG A 523 -14.09 -3.16 16.27
N LEU A 524 -13.90 -1.92 16.74
CA LEU A 524 -12.86 -1.05 16.20
C LEU A 524 -11.49 -1.65 16.55
N ASN A 525 -10.70 -1.92 15.52
CA ASN A 525 -9.37 -2.53 15.61
C ASN A 525 -8.26 -1.49 15.38
N SER A 526 -8.51 -0.48 14.55
CA SER A 526 -7.57 0.58 14.17
C SER A 526 -8.22 1.95 14.23
N LEU A 527 -7.58 2.90 14.93
CA LEU A 527 -7.97 4.31 15.00
C LEU A 527 -6.75 5.18 14.64
N ARG A 528 -6.88 6.00 13.60
CA ARG A 528 -5.81 6.87 13.10
C ARG A 528 -6.32 8.31 12.97
N LEU A 529 -5.63 9.25 13.62
CA LEU A 529 -5.92 10.68 13.58
C LEU A 529 -4.65 11.42 13.17
N LYS A 530 -4.65 12.09 12.02
CA LYS A 530 -3.45 12.72 11.47
C LYS A 530 -3.68 14.15 10.98
N GLY A 531 -2.78 15.07 11.27
CA GLY A 531 -2.81 16.41 10.67
C GLY A 531 -4.06 17.23 11.04
N LEU A 532 -4.69 16.94 12.18
CA LEU A 532 -5.93 17.59 12.60
C LEU A 532 -5.62 18.85 13.42
N GLU A 533 -5.50 20.00 12.75
CA GLU A 533 -5.01 21.26 13.34
C GLU A 533 -5.92 21.86 14.43
N LYS A 534 -7.24 21.67 14.31
CA LYS A 534 -8.24 22.24 15.24
C LYS A 534 -8.77 21.26 16.26
N LEU A 535 -8.35 19.99 16.20
CA LEU A 535 -8.84 18.95 17.10
C LEU A 535 -8.44 19.25 18.55
N ILE A 536 -9.44 19.31 19.44
CA ILE A 536 -9.25 19.56 20.89
C ILE A 536 -9.49 18.32 21.75
N GLY A 537 -10.20 17.33 21.23
CA GLY A 537 -10.45 16.03 21.86
C GLY A 537 -11.24 15.09 20.96
N PHE A 538 -11.34 13.82 21.33
CA PHE A 538 -12.16 12.83 20.62
C PHE A 538 -13.65 13.10 20.81
N CYS A 539 -14.08 13.40 22.05
CA CYS A 539 -15.43 13.80 22.42
C CYS A 539 -15.43 14.65 23.71
N HIS A 540 -16.59 15.19 24.08
CA HIS A 540 -16.81 15.97 25.30
C HIS A 540 -16.64 15.11 26.58
N GLU A 541 -16.30 15.76 27.70
CA GLU A 541 -16.01 15.10 28.97
C GLU A 541 -17.19 14.41 29.67
N ASP A 542 -18.42 14.69 29.25
CA ASP A 542 -19.62 14.02 29.78
C ASP A 542 -19.69 12.54 29.35
N TYR A 543 -18.93 12.17 28.33
CA TYR A 543 -18.89 10.82 27.80
C TYR A 543 -17.73 10.00 28.38
N THR A 544 -17.97 8.70 28.54
CA THR A 544 -16.93 7.69 28.73
C THR A 544 -16.81 6.89 27.45
N VAL A 545 -15.58 6.62 26.99
CA VAL A 545 -15.35 5.93 25.71
C VAL A 545 -14.66 4.59 25.94
N GLU A 546 -15.23 3.53 25.41
CA GLU A 546 -14.67 2.18 25.48
C GLU A 546 -14.32 1.65 24.09
N PHE A 547 -13.12 1.10 23.99
CA PHE A 547 -12.61 0.44 22.78
C PHE A 547 -12.22 -1.02 23.08
N PRO A 548 -13.19 -1.95 23.22
CA PRO A 548 -12.92 -3.32 23.65
C PRO A 548 -11.94 -4.09 22.78
N THR A 549 -11.88 -3.83 21.48
CA THR A 549 -11.07 -4.61 20.51
C THR A 549 -9.90 -3.85 19.91
N LEU A 550 -9.73 -2.56 20.22
CA LEU A 550 -8.77 -1.70 19.53
C LEU A 550 -7.35 -2.19 19.77
N LYS A 551 -6.61 -2.43 18.68
CA LYS A 551 -5.23 -2.91 18.68
C LYS A 551 -4.22 -1.83 18.32
N ILE A 552 -4.59 -0.89 17.46
CA ILE A 552 -3.70 0.14 16.93
C ILE A 552 -4.34 1.52 17.14
N LEU A 553 -3.59 2.42 17.78
CA LEU A 553 -3.93 3.83 17.93
C LEU A 553 -2.77 4.69 17.39
N GLU A 554 -3.03 5.50 16.38
CA GLU A 554 -2.05 6.44 15.81
C GLU A 554 -2.61 7.87 15.87
N ILE A 555 -1.87 8.77 16.51
CA ILE A 555 -2.22 10.19 16.61
C ILE A 555 -0.99 11.02 16.22
N GLU A 556 -1.04 11.65 15.05
CA GLU A 556 0.09 12.36 14.45
C GLU A 556 -0.30 13.80 14.12
N SER A 557 0.55 14.78 14.45
CA SER A 557 0.34 16.17 14.00
C SER A 557 -1.01 16.78 14.39
N CYS A 558 -1.46 16.56 15.64
CA CYS A 558 -2.65 17.19 16.23
C CYS A 558 -2.25 18.23 17.32
N PRO A 559 -1.78 19.44 16.94
CA PRO A 559 -1.11 20.36 17.85
C PRO A 559 -2.01 20.99 18.93
N LYS A 560 -3.32 21.03 18.72
CA LYS A 560 -4.30 21.57 19.69
C LYS A 560 -4.88 20.54 20.64
N LEU A 561 -4.60 19.26 20.41
CA LEU A 561 -5.14 18.17 21.21
C LEU A 561 -4.47 18.17 22.59
N GLU A 562 -5.24 18.52 23.62
CA GLU A 562 -4.74 18.62 25.00
C GLU A 562 -4.89 17.30 25.77
N GLY A 563 -5.93 16.53 25.43
CA GLY A 563 -6.15 15.19 25.93
C GLY A 563 -7.07 14.41 24.99
N PHE A 564 -7.11 13.09 25.14
CA PHE A 564 -7.95 12.25 24.30
C PHE A 564 -9.44 12.57 24.50
N ILE A 565 -9.87 12.90 25.72
CA ILE A 565 -11.22 13.39 26.04
C ILE A 565 -11.15 14.87 26.39
N HIS A 566 -11.95 15.72 25.74
CA HIS A 566 -11.91 17.16 25.94
C HIS A 566 -12.63 17.58 27.24
N ASN A 567 -11.92 18.27 28.13
CA ASN A 567 -12.48 18.90 29.34
C ASN A 567 -12.65 20.41 29.10
N SER A 568 -13.89 20.91 29.17
CA SER A 568 -14.24 22.30 28.88
C SER A 568 -14.15 23.21 30.12
N MET A 569 -14.05 22.65 31.33
CA MET A 569 -14.16 23.36 32.61
C MET A 569 -12.82 23.71 33.27
N SER A 570 -11.67 23.29 32.72
CA SER A 570 -10.35 23.66 33.26
C SER A 570 -9.96 25.10 32.91
N LYS A 571 -10.67 26.08 33.48
CA LYS A 571 -10.21 27.48 33.62
C LYS A 571 -9.19 27.66 34.76
N GLU A 572 -8.94 26.62 35.54
CA GLU A 572 -7.88 26.59 36.54
C GLU A 572 -6.61 25.97 35.96
N ILE A 573 -5.47 26.59 36.28
CA ILE A 573 -4.11 26.24 35.87
C ILE A 573 -3.85 24.77 36.24
N SER A 574 -4.17 23.86 35.32
CA SER A 574 -3.86 22.45 35.47
C SER A 574 -2.38 22.31 35.14
N THR A 575 -1.55 22.28 36.18
CA THR A 575 -0.09 22.18 36.10
C THR A 575 0.39 20.93 35.34
N ASP A 576 -0.47 19.92 35.20
CA ASP A 576 -0.23 18.66 34.52
C ASP A 576 -1.13 18.51 33.27
N ALA A 577 -0.67 18.95 32.10
CA ALA A 577 -1.33 18.65 30.82
C ALA A 577 -1.15 17.15 30.48
N ILE A 578 -2.21 16.37 30.66
CA ILE A 578 -2.22 14.90 30.62
C ILE A 578 -3.07 14.38 29.46
N PHE A 579 -2.53 13.44 28.69
CA PHE A 579 -3.19 12.97 27.47
C PHE A 579 -4.28 11.90 27.70
N PHE A 580 -3.97 10.78 28.38
CA PHE A 580 -4.93 9.71 28.69
C PHE A 580 -5.36 9.74 30.16
N ASN A 581 -6.68 9.65 30.42
CA ASN A 581 -7.29 9.64 31.75
C ASN A 581 -8.18 8.40 31.99
N ASN A 582 -8.95 8.37 33.07
CA ASN A 582 -9.84 7.27 33.43
C ASN A 582 -11.19 7.24 32.67
N LYS A 583 -11.48 8.22 31.80
CA LYS A 583 -12.70 8.27 30.99
C LYS A 583 -12.59 7.49 29.67
N VAL A 584 -11.44 6.86 29.41
CA VAL A 584 -11.21 6.06 28.21
C VAL A 584 -10.63 4.69 28.56
N ALA A 585 -11.21 3.64 27.96
CA ALA A 585 -10.78 2.25 28.16
C ALA A 585 -10.19 1.63 26.88
N PHE A 586 -8.98 1.07 27.00
CA PHE A 586 -8.23 0.40 25.93
C PHE A 586 -7.73 -0.99 26.36
N PRO A 587 -8.62 -1.98 26.57
CA PRO A 587 -8.25 -3.28 27.14
C PRO A 587 -7.33 -4.13 26.26
N ASN A 588 -7.45 -4.05 24.93
CA ASN A 588 -6.72 -4.90 23.97
C ASN A 588 -5.70 -4.16 23.10
N LEU A 589 -5.33 -2.93 23.48
CA LEU A 589 -4.45 -2.08 22.69
C LEU A 589 -3.02 -2.62 22.68
N GLU A 590 -2.50 -2.89 21.47
CA GLU A 590 -1.19 -3.50 21.25
C GLU A 590 -0.13 -2.48 20.80
N LYS A 591 -0.52 -1.45 20.05
CA LYS A 591 0.39 -0.44 19.51
C LYS A 591 -0.15 0.99 19.66
N ILE A 592 0.70 1.90 20.14
CA ILE A 592 0.45 3.34 20.19
C ILE A 592 1.54 4.08 19.43
N THR A 593 1.14 4.95 18.51
CA THR A 593 2.02 5.95 17.88
C THR A 593 1.49 7.34 18.19
N ILE A 594 2.32 8.19 18.78
CA ILE A 594 2.00 9.59 19.09
C ILE A 594 3.07 10.48 18.48
N SER A 595 2.69 11.49 17.70
CA SER A 595 3.62 12.50 17.22
C SER A 595 3.10 13.94 17.31
N ASN A 596 4.02 14.88 17.52
CA ASN A 596 3.77 16.32 17.43
C ASN A 596 2.68 16.86 18.38
N LEU A 597 2.47 16.21 19.54
CA LEU A 597 1.58 16.70 20.60
C LEU A 597 2.24 17.84 21.40
N ARG A 598 2.16 19.07 20.90
CA ARG A 598 2.90 20.23 21.44
C ARG A 598 2.51 20.66 22.86
N LYS A 599 1.31 20.31 23.33
CA LYS A 599 0.80 20.74 24.65
C LYS A 599 0.92 19.68 25.74
N ALA A 600 1.05 18.40 25.38
CA ALA A 600 1.07 17.31 26.35
C ALA A 600 2.39 17.28 27.10
N LYS A 601 2.35 17.51 28.42
CA LYS A 601 3.52 17.39 29.30
C LYS A 601 3.72 15.97 29.82
N ARG A 602 2.64 15.18 29.85
CA ARG A 602 2.60 13.77 30.25
C ARG A 602 1.61 13.01 29.38
N ILE A 603 1.96 11.77 29.01
CA ILE A 603 1.07 10.89 28.24
C ILE A 603 -0.03 10.29 29.15
N TRP A 604 0.31 9.99 30.40
CA TRP A 604 -0.53 9.16 31.27
C TRP A 604 -0.98 9.91 32.53
N TYR A 605 -2.25 9.70 32.93
CA TYR A 605 -2.75 10.13 34.23
C TYR A 605 -2.32 9.18 35.35
N ASN A 606 -2.28 9.68 36.60
CA ASN A 606 -1.93 8.88 37.78
C ASN A 606 -2.96 7.78 38.08
N GLN A 607 -4.21 7.94 37.63
CA GLN A 607 -5.27 6.94 37.76
C GLN A 607 -5.79 6.59 36.37
N LEU A 608 -5.18 5.59 35.73
CA LEU A 608 -5.69 5.03 34.48
C LEU A 608 -6.88 4.10 34.76
N HIS A 609 -7.72 3.87 33.75
CA HIS A 609 -8.75 2.84 33.84
C HIS A 609 -8.11 1.45 34.05
N THR A 610 -8.61 0.67 35.00
CA THR A 610 -7.94 -0.55 35.52
C THR A 610 -7.71 -1.65 34.49
N SER A 611 -8.51 -1.69 33.42
CA SER A 611 -8.37 -2.65 32.34
C SER A 611 -7.48 -2.19 31.17
N SER A 612 -7.08 -0.91 31.12
CA SER A 612 -6.42 -0.33 29.94
C SER A 612 -4.94 -0.65 29.82
N PHE A 613 -4.45 -0.74 28.58
CA PHE A 613 -3.04 -0.84 28.19
C PHE A 613 -2.26 -2.07 28.67
N SER A 614 -2.91 -3.04 29.31
CA SER A 614 -2.27 -4.29 29.77
C SER A 614 -1.72 -5.15 28.63
N MET A 615 -2.26 -4.97 27.42
CA MET A 615 -1.87 -5.67 26.19
C MET A 615 -0.84 -4.92 25.33
N LEU A 616 -0.40 -3.72 25.76
CA LEU A 616 0.47 -2.86 24.97
C LEU A 616 1.83 -3.52 24.74
N LYS A 617 2.23 -3.66 23.48
CA LYS A 617 3.51 -4.24 23.02
C LYS A 617 4.45 -3.19 22.45
N GLU A 618 3.93 -2.15 21.81
CA GLU A 618 4.74 -1.13 21.15
C GLU A 618 4.26 0.29 21.47
N LEU A 619 5.19 1.14 21.90
CA LEU A 619 4.98 2.58 22.08
C LEU A 619 5.99 3.36 21.24
N THR A 620 5.49 4.21 20.35
CA THR A 620 6.28 5.15 19.56
C THR A 620 5.86 6.59 19.88
N VAL A 621 6.81 7.44 20.28
CA VAL A 621 6.60 8.85 20.59
C VAL A 621 7.57 9.71 19.77
N LYS A 622 7.08 10.68 19.01
CA LYS A 622 7.90 11.53 18.13
C LYS A 622 7.57 13.00 18.27
N ASP A 623 8.55 13.90 18.21
CA ASP A 623 8.33 15.35 18.11
C ASP A 623 7.42 15.94 19.22
N CYS A 624 7.42 15.35 20.42
CA CYS A 624 6.61 15.79 21.55
C CYS A 624 7.41 16.72 22.47
N ASP A 625 7.64 17.95 22.02
CA ASP A 625 8.60 18.87 22.64
C ASP A 625 8.29 19.31 24.07
N ALA A 626 7.04 19.23 24.52
CA ALA A 626 6.65 19.59 25.89
C ALA A 626 6.74 18.41 26.88
N LEU A 627 6.98 17.19 26.38
CA LEU A 627 6.97 15.97 27.17
C LEU A 627 8.20 15.91 28.09
N LEU A 628 7.97 15.73 29.39
CA LEU A 628 9.05 15.71 30.40
C LEU A 628 9.53 14.28 30.73
N ASN A 629 8.63 13.31 30.68
CA ASN A 629 8.90 11.90 30.90
C ASN A 629 7.95 10.98 30.12
N ILE A 630 8.37 9.72 29.88
CA ILE A 630 7.52 8.71 29.22
C ILE A 630 6.80 7.85 30.26
N PHE A 631 7.54 7.26 31.21
CA PHE A 631 7.03 6.30 32.18
C PHE A 631 7.28 6.76 33.64
N PRO A 632 6.22 7.20 34.34
CA PRO A 632 6.18 7.27 35.80
C PRO A 632 6.31 5.90 36.49
N HIS A 633 6.78 5.90 37.75
CA HIS A 633 7.09 4.68 38.52
C HIS A 633 5.94 3.67 38.64
N PHE A 634 4.68 4.14 38.77
CA PHE A 634 3.52 3.28 38.99
C PHE A 634 3.06 2.55 37.70
N LEU A 635 3.46 3.02 36.52
CA LEU A 635 2.93 2.52 35.24
C LEU A 635 3.66 1.29 34.69
N LEU A 636 4.85 0.97 35.19
CA LEU A 636 5.55 -0.23 34.76
C LEU A 636 4.82 -1.51 35.17
N ARG A 637 3.93 -1.44 36.18
CA ARG A 637 3.00 -2.53 36.53
C ARG A 637 1.84 -2.69 35.54
N VAL A 638 1.51 -1.64 34.79
CA VAL A 638 0.44 -1.64 33.78
C VAL A 638 0.97 -2.21 32.47
N PHE A 639 2.14 -1.75 32.03
CA PHE A 639 2.73 -2.10 30.73
C PHE A 639 3.59 -3.39 30.76
N LYS A 640 3.07 -4.47 31.35
CA LYS A 640 3.84 -5.73 31.53
C LYS A 640 4.24 -6.41 30.22
N ARG A 641 3.52 -6.15 29.13
CA ARG A 641 3.74 -6.77 27.81
C ARG A 641 4.48 -5.88 26.82
N LEU A 642 4.93 -4.70 27.26
CA LEU A 642 5.61 -3.75 26.39
C LEU A 642 6.95 -4.36 25.94
N GLU A 643 7.09 -4.59 24.65
CA GLU A 643 8.28 -5.20 24.03
C GLU A 643 9.16 -4.15 23.35
N LYS A 644 8.57 -3.06 22.86
CA LYS A 644 9.27 -2.07 22.04
C LYS A 644 8.92 -0.64 22.41
N LEU A 645 9.96 0.17 22.63
CA LEU A 645 9.87 1.61 22.87
C LEU A 645 10.71 2.36 21.84
N ILE A 646 10.08 3.28 21.11
CA ILE A 646 10.74 4.23 20.20
C ILE A 646 10.43 5.66 20.65
N VAL A 647 11.44 6.48 20.88
CA VAL A 647 11.28 7.90 21.20
C VAL A 647 12.22 8.73 20.33
N ILE A 648 11.66 9.67 19.56
CA ILE A 648 12.41 10.45 18.56
C ILE A 648 12.10 11.94 18.74
N ASP A 649 13.11 12.81 18.65
CA ASP A 649 12.95 14.27 18.52
C ASP A 649 12.08 14.93 19.63
N CYS A 650 12.13 14.45 20.87
CA CYS A 650 11.39 15.06 22.00
C CYS A 650 12.30 16.02 22.79
N ALA A 651 12.25 17.32 22.48
CA ALA A 651 13.25 18.29 22.94
C ALA A 651 13.33 18.53 24.46
N SER A 652 12.21 18.40 25.20
CA SER A 652 12.18 18.62 26.66
C SER A 652 12.30 17.35 27.51
N LEU A 653 12.41 16.19 26.88
CA LEU A 653 12.42 14.92 27.59
C LEU A 653 13.69 14.77 28.45
N GLU A 654 13.52 14.67 29.77
CA GLU A 654 14.65 14.55 30.71
C GLU A 654 14.90 13.10 31.14
N ASP A 655 13.82 12.35 31.40
CA ASP A 655 13.88 10.97 31.91
C ASP A 655 12.92 10.07 31.13
N VAL A 656 13.38 8.90 30.65
CA VAL A 656 12.47 7.92 30.01
C VAL A 656 11.71 7.13 31.06
N PHE A 657 12.43 6.47 31.97
CA PHE A 657 11.90 5.69 33.08
C PHE A 657 12.15 6.41 34.41
N GLN A 658 11.12 7.06 34.96
CA GLN A 658 11.17 7.73 36.26
C GLN A 658 10.81 6.75 37.37
N LEU A 659 11.84 6.12 37.96
CA LEU A 659 11.71 5.05 38.96
C LEU A 659 11.61 5.56 40.41
N GLN A 660 11.85 6.85 40.68
CA GLN A 660 11.82 7.42 42.04
C GLN A 660 10.67 8.41 42.25
N VAL A 661 10.07 8.37 43.45
CA VAL A 661 9.40 9.52 44.08
C VAL A 661 10.08 9.77 45.44
N GLN A 662 10.46 11.01 45.72
CA GLN A 662 10.93 11.40 47.04
C GLN A 662 9.76 11.32 48.04
N GLY A 663 9.88 10.50 49.10
CA GLY A 663 9.01 10.57 50.27
C GLY A 663 7.88 9.55 50.42
N LEU A 664 7.88 8.42 49.68
CA LEU A 664 6.95 7.32 49.91
C LEU A 664 7.71 6.03 50.24
N ASP A 665 7.87 5.78 51.54
CA ASP A 665 8.29 4.49 52.10
C ASP A 665 7.13 3.49 51.96
N VAL A 666 6.99 2.89 50.78
CA VAL A 666 6.14 1.70 50.63
C VAL A 666 7.04 0.53 50.26
N GLU A 667 7.31 -0.31 51.27
CA GLU A 667 8.00 -1.59 51.14
C GLU A 667 7.13 -2.60 50.36
N GLU A 668 6.99 -2.42 49.05
CA GLU A 668 6.43 -3.46 48.20
C GLU A 668 7.55 -4.42 47.76
N LYS A 669 7.50 -5.64 48.29
CA LYS A 669 8.52 -6.70 48.19
C LYS A 669 8.48 -7.50 46.88
N TYR A 670 7.69 -7.09 45.88
CA TYR A 670 7.43 -7.87 44.67
C TYR A 670 8.23 -7.34 43.47
N MET A 671 9.07 -8.21 42.91
CA MET A 671 9.81 -7.95 41.68
C MET A 671 8.87 -8.08 40.47
N VAL A 672 8.91 -7.11 39.55
CA VAL A 672 8.14 -7.08 38.31
C VAL A 672 9.10 -7.18 37.13
N ASP A 673 9.01 -8.26 36.38
CA ASP A 673 9.84 -8.44 35.19
C ASP A 673 9.25 -7.66 34.00
N SER A 674 10.07 -6.80 33.40
CA SER A 674 9.73 -6.11 32.16
C SER A 674 9.92 -7.05 30.96
N GLN A 675 8.96 -7.05 30.03
CA GLN A 675 9.06 -7.76 28.75
C GLN A 675 9.72 -6.91 27.65
N LEU A 676 10.28 -5.76 28.01
CA LEU A 676 10.88 -4.82 27.05
C LEU A 676 12.10 -5.45 26.39
N LYS A 677 12.07 -5.58 25.06
CA LYS A 677 13.11 -6.18 24.21
C LYS A 677 13.91 -5.12 23.48
N GLU A 678 13.28 -4.03 23.05
CA GLU A 678 13.90 -3.01 22.21
C GLU A 678 13.63 -1.59 22.75
N VAL A 679 14.70 -0.82 22.92
CA VAL A 679 14.66 0.61 23.22
C VAL A 679 15.42 1.37 22.15
N ASN A 680 14.75 2.28 21.45
CA ASN A 680 15.35 3.17 20.47
C ASN A 680 15.07 4.64 20.83
N LEU A 681 16.13 5.38 21.14
CA LEU A 681 16.08 6.78 21.56
C LEU A 681 16.91 7.62 20.60
N VAL A 682 16.30 8.56 19.90
CA VAL A 682 16.93 9.34 18.82
C VAL A 682 16.67 10.83 19.01
N CYS A 683 17.71 11.66 18.89
CA CYS A 683 17.62 13.12 18.91
C CYS A 683 16.93 13.68 20.17
N LEU A 684 17.42 13.31 21.36
CA LEU A 684 16.87 13.75 22.65
C LEU A 684 17.85 14.68 23.38
N PRO A 685 17.83 16.00 23.13
CA PRO A 685 18.90 16.91 23.55
C PRO A 685 18.96 17.14 25.06
N LYS A 686 17.85 17.02 25.81
CA LYS A 686 17.79 17.19 27.27
C LYS A 686 17.78 15.89 28.07
N LEU A 687 17.85 14.73 27.41
CA LEU A 687 17.80 13.44 28.08
C LEU A 687 18.96 13.29 29.06
N LYS A 688 18.66 13.20 30.36
CA LYS A 688 19.63 13.03 31.45
C LYS A 688 19.78 11.56 31.84
N HIS A 689 18.66 10.82 31.87
CA HIS A 689 18.65 9.41 32.24
C HIS A 689 17.67 8.61 31.38
N VAL A 690 18.12 7.47 30.86
CA VAL A 690 17.18 6.45 30.35
C VAL A 690 16.49 5.79 31.54
N TRP A 691 17.26 5.38 32.54
CA TRP A 691 16.77 4.88 33.83
C TRP A 691 17.26 5.77 34.97
N THR A 692 16.37 6.34 35.78
CA THR A 692 16.76 7.09 36.99
C THR A 692 17.36 6.16 38.05
N LYS A 693 18.31 6.64 38.86
CA LYS A 693 18.92 5.84 39.95
C LYS A 693 17.84 5.34 40.92
N TYR A 694 17.85 4.03 41.21
CA TYR A 694 16.82 3.35 41.98
C TYR A 694 17.45 2.43 43.03
N TYR A 695 17.00 2.55 44.29
CA TYR A 695 17.58 1.87 45.46
C TYR A 695 16.83 0.60 45.87
N MET A 696 15.65 0.32 45.30
CA MET A 696 14.88 -0.89 45.60
C MET A 696 14.80 -1.78 44.35
N ARG A 697 15.19 -3.05 44.41
CA ARG A 697 15.26 -3.95 43.24
C ARG A 697 13.89 -4.53 42.84
N ASN A 698 12.94 -3.67 42.47
CA ASN A 698 11.57 -4.10 42.19
C ASN A 698 11.26 -4.29 40.71
N ILE A 699 12.15 -3.95 39.77
CA ILE A 699 11.92 -4.09 38.33
C ILE A 699 13.17 -4.63 37.65
N SER A 700 13.01 -5.74 36.92
CA SER A 700 14.06 -6.38 36.10
C SER A 700 13.85 -6.08 34.62
N PHE A 701 14.94 -5.87 33.88
CA PHE A 701 14.94 -5.69 32.42
C PHE A 701 15.61 -6.87 31.69
N GLU A 702 15.44 -8.09 32.22
CA GLU A 702 16.10 -9.29 31.68
C GLU A 702 15.79 -9.59 30.22
N SER A 703 14.59 -9.24 29.76
CA SER A 703 14.15 -9.46 28.37
C SER A 703 14.80 -8.50 27.35
N LEU A 704 15.59 -7.52 27.79
CA LEU A 704 16.12 -6.47 26.93
C LEU A 704 17.23 -7.01 26.01
N ARG A 705 17.00 -6.93 24.71
CA ARG A 705 17.88 -7.47 23.65
C ARG A 705 18.59 -6.39 22.87
N GLN A 706 17.92 -5.27 22.63
CA GLN A 706 18.42 -4.20 21.77
C GLN A 706 18.26 -2.83 22.40
N VAL A 707 19.36 -2.08 22.44
CA VAL A 707 19.37 -0.67 22.85
C VAL A 707 20.07 0.14 21.76
N CYS A 708 19.36 1.13 21.22
CA CYS A 708 19.86 2.07 20.23
C CYS A 708 19.69 3.50 20.76
N ILE A 709 20.79 4.24 20.89
CA ILE A 709 20.80 5.63 21.35
C ILE A 709 21.53 6.47 20.32
N GLN A 710 20.88 7.49 19.77
CA GLN A 710 21.44 8.36 18.74
C GLN A 710 21.18 9.83 19.09
N GLU A 711 22.20 10.69 18.96
CA GLU A 711 22.05 12.15 19.10
C GLU A 711 21.51 12.62 20.48
N CYS A 712 21.85 11.90 21.56
CA CYS A 712 21.48 12.25 22.95
C CYS A 712 22.66 12.92 23.70
N TRP A 713 22.84 14.22 23.52
CA TRP A 713 24.03 14.94 24.02
C TRP A 713 24.05 15.27 25.52
N SER A 714 22.90 15.32 26.21
CA SER A 714 22.86 15.54 27.67
C SER A 714 23.06 14.26 28.48
N LEU A 715 23.01 13.09 27.84
CA LEU A 715 23.08 11.80 28.50
C LEU A 715 24.52 11.52 28.93
N LYS A 716 24.78 11.51 30.24
CA LYS A 716 26.13 11.25 30.79
C LYS A 716 26.42 9.77 31.07
N THR A 717 25.39 9.03 31.46
CA THR A 717 25.47 7.61 31.81
C THR A 717 24.30 6.86 31.19
N LEU A 718 24.54 5.71 30.54
CA LEU A 718 23.45 4.92 29.94
C LEU A 718 22.78 4.02 30.97
N PHE A 719 23.55 3.14 31.63
CA PHE A 719 23.03 2.16 32.57
C PHE A 719 23.42 2.45 34.03
N PRO A 720 22.45 2.55 34.95
CA PRO A 720 22.71 2.41 36.38
C PRO A 720 23.32 1.05 36.70
N PHE A 721 24.28 0.97 37.64
CA PHE A 721 24.89 -0.31 38.05
C PHE A 721 23.84 -1.36 38.48
N SER A 722 22.73 -0.92 39.08
CA SER A 722 21.63 -1.78 39.52
C SER A 722 20.91 -2.50 38.38
N ILE A 723 20.82 -1.89 37.18
CA ILE A 723 20.12 -2.47 36.03
C ILE A 723 21.01 -3.45 35.27
N VAL A 724 22.33 -3.22 35.24
CA VAL A 724 23.26 -4.00 34.41
C VAL A 724 23.31 -5.48 34.78
N LYS A 725 23.06 -5.83 36.05
CA LYS A 725 23.02 -7.23 36.49
C LYS A 725 21.93 -8.04 35.77
N ASP A 726 20.85 -7.37 35.39
CA ASP A 726 19.68 -8.00 34.77
C ASP A 726 19.84 -8.10 33.25
N LEU A 727 20.75 -7.37 32.61
CA LEU A 727 20.91 -7.30 31.14
C LEU A 727 21.64 -8.51 30.51
N GLN A 728 21.31 -9.73 30.95
CA GLN A 728 21.96 -10.96 30.49
C GLN A 728 21.63 -11.32 29.03
N GLN A 729 20.46 -10.92 28.54
CA GLN A 729 19.98 -11.22 27.17
C GLN A 729 20.28 -10.10 26.15
N LEU A 730 21.06 -9.08 26.52
CA LEU A 730 21.38 -7.97 25.61
C LEU A 730 22.21 -8.48 24.42
N GLU A 731 21.65 -8.45 23.21
CA GLU A 731 22.25 -8.94 21.97
C GLU A 731 22.92 -7.82 21.15
N ARG A 732 22.35 -6.61 21.17
CA ARG A 732 22.77 -5.46 20.35
C ARG A 732 22.77 -4.16 21.15
N LEU A 733 23.91 -3.47 21.16
CA LEU A 733 24.05 -2.13 21.71
C LEU A 733 24.64 -1.19 20.65
N THR A 734 23.88 -0.15 20.30
CA THR A 734 24.27 0.88 19.34
C THR A 734 24.19 2.25 20.02
N ILE A 735 25.30 2.99 20.03
CA ILE A 735 25.38 4.34 20.58
C ILE A 735 26.09 5.23 19.56
N ASP A 736 25.42 6.30 19.13
CA ASP A 736 25.92 7.23 18.11
C ASP A 736 25.70 8.70 18.52
N ASN A 737 26.70 9.57 18.34
CA ASN A 737 26.59 11.02 18.57
C ASN A 737 26.02 11.40 19.97
N CYS A 738 26.53 10.80 21.05
CA CYS A 738 26.02 11.01 22.41
C CYS A 738 27.04 11.61 23.39
N GLY A 739 26.54 12.27 24.44
CA GLY A 739 27.33 12.96 25.47
C GLY A 739 27.91 12.09 26.59
N LEU A 740 27.94 10.77 26.42
CA LEU A 740 28.27 9.81 27.48
C LEU A 740 29.70 9.98 28.01
N GLU A 741 29.86 10.00 29.33
CA GLU A 741 31.16 9.91 30.01
C GLU A 741 31.50 8.47 30.38
N GLU A 742 30.50 7.67 30.74
CA GLU A 742 30.57 6.25 31.08
C GLU A 742 29.32 5.52 30.57
N ILE A 743 29.46 4.27 30.10
CA ILE A 743 28.29 3.47 29.66
C ILE A 743 27.56 2.92 30.88
N VAL A 744 28.30 2.42 31.88
CA VAL A 744 27.79 1.92 33.15
C VAL A 744 28.28 2.80 34.29
N SER A 745 27.38 3.20 35.19
CA SER A 745 27.71 4.01 36.36
C SER A 745 28.38 3.24 37.51
N LYS A 746 29.07 3.95 38.40
CA LYS A 746 29.71 3.37 39.60
C LYS A 746 28.69 2.76 40.58
N ASN A 747 29.05 1.65 41.22
CA ASN A 747 28.33 1.16 42.38
C ASN A 747 28.52 2.12 43.57
N VAL A 748 27.43 2.50 44.23
CA VAL A 748 27.43 3.39 45.41
C VAL A 748 26.88 2.64 46.65
N GLU A 749 26.54 1.36 46.53
CA GLU A 749 26.14 0.54 47.69
C GLU A 749 27.34 0.39 48.63
N GLY A 750 27.30 1.11 49.76
CA GLY A 750 28.33 1.07 50.79
C GLY A 750 28.32 -0.27 51.51
N SER A 751 29.12 -1.23 51.04
CA SER A 751 29.61 -2.37 51.82
C SER A 751 30.62 -3.15 50.98
N ASP A 752 31.86 -3.18 51.49
CA ASP A 752 32.94 -4.13 51.26
C ASP A 752 33.36 -4.47 49.82
N GLU A 753 34.67 -4.62 49.69
CA GLU A 753 35.46 -5.01 48.52
C GLU A 753 35.14 -6.43 48.01
N GLN A 754 33.86 -6.76 47.76
CA GLN A 754 33.48 -7.96 47.02
C GLN A 754 33.41 -7.63 45.53
N GLU A 755 34.22 -8.34 44.75
CA GLU A 755 34.27 -8.29 43.29
C GLU A 755 32.91 -8.64 42.66
N ILE A 756 32.01 -7.67 42.54
CA ILE A 756 30.74 -7.88 41.82
C ILE A 756 31.03 -7.77 40.32
N CYS A 757 31.30 -8.92 39.69
CA CYS A 757 31.44 -9.04 38.24
C CYS A 757 30.06 -9.07 37.58
N PHE A 758 29.88 -8.34 36.47
CA PHE A 758 28.78 -8.51 35.54
C PHE A 758 29.33 -8.82 34.14
N ALA A 759 28.59 -9.59 33.34
CA ALA A 759 28.98 -9.97 31.99
C ALA A 759 27.80 -9.75 31.03
N PHE A 760 28.09 -9.26 29.82
CA PHE A 760 27.11 -9.24 28.73
C PHE A 760 27.28 -10.51 27.91
N ASN A 761 26.64 -11.58 28.38
CA ASN A 761 26.88 -12.92 27.86
C ASN A 761 26.37 -13.12 26.42
N GLN A 762 25.30 -12.41 26.02
CA GLN A 762 24.67 -12.55 24.69
C GLN A 762 25.01 -11.43 23.71
N LEU A 763 25.81 -10.43 24.11
CA LEU A 763 26.09 -9.25 23.28
C LEU A 763 26.90 -9.66 22.06
N SER A 764 26.25 -9.70 20.90
CA SER A 764 26.82 -10.11 19.62
C SER A 764 27.23 -8.93 18.75
N PHE A 765 26.62 -7.77 18.96
CA PHE A 765 26.91 -6.53 18.24
C PHE A 765 27.07 -5.34 19.19
N LEU A 766 28.21 -4.67 19.12
CA LEU A 766 28.47 -3.41 19.82
C LEU A 766 28.95 -2.34 18.84
N MET A 767 28.23 -1.23 18.75
CA MET A 767 28.63 -0.06 17.96
C MET A 767 28.69 1.18 18.84
N LEU A 768 29.86 1.83 18.87
CA LEU A 768 30.13 3.10 19.53
C LEU A 768 30.66 4.09 18.47
N TRP A 769 29.84 5.05 18.08
CA TRP A 769 30.18 6.01 17.03
C TRP A 769 30.11 7.44 17.57
N HIS A 770 31.16 8.22 17.34
CA HIS A 770 31.26 9.64 17.69
C HIS A 770 30.87 9.96 19.16
N LEU A 771 31.60 9.39 20.13
CA LEU A 771 31.40 9.62 21.57
C LEU A 771 32.60 10.38 22.17
N PRO A 772 32.69 11.72 22.00
CA PRO A 772 33.90 12.48 22.32
C PRO A 772 34.22 12.56 23.82
N TYR A 773 33.22 12.38 24.69
CA TYR A 773 33.37 12.48 26.14
C TYR A 773 33.60 11.14 26.85
N LEU A 774 33.46 10.02 26.15
CA LEU A 774 33.46 8.69 26.74
C LEU A 774 34.85 8.31 27.27
N LYS A 775 34.99 8.14 28.59
CA LYS A 775 36.26 7.86 29.30
C LYS A 775 36.51 6.36 29.47
N CYS A 776 35.48 5.61 29.83
CA CYS A 776 35.57 4.18 30.10
C CYS A 776 34.20 3.51 29.91
N PHE A 777 34.18 2.18 29.77
CA PHE A 777 32.93 1.42 29.75
C PHE A 777 32.28 1.36 31.16
N ASN A 778 33.07 1.05 32.19
CA ASN A 778 32.71 1.06 33.61
C ASN A 778 33.92 1.59 34.43
N PRO A 779 33.73 2.47 35.43
CA PRO A 779 34.85 3.01 36.21
C PRO A 779 35.51 2.03 37.18
N VAL A 780 34.81 0.97 37.60
CA VAL A 780 35.38 -0.09 38.44
C VAL A 780 35.88 -1.18 37.50
N MET A 781 37.19 -1.22 37.23
CA MET A 781 37.79 -2.22 36.34
C MET A 781 37.72 -3.63 36.97
N HIS A 782 36.61 -4.33 36.75
CA HIS A 782 36.53 -5.78 36.86
C HIS A 782 36.31 -6.39 35.47
N ARG A 783 36.74 -7.64 35.27
CA ARG A 783 36.76 -8.36 33.98
C ARG A 783 35.35 -8.46 33.35
N THR A 784 34.88 -7.44 32.64
CA THR A 784 33.73 -7.59 31.73
C THR A 784 34.13 -8.51 30.59
N THR A 785 33.49 -9.68 30.50
CA THR A 785 33.66 -10.62 29.40
C THR A 785 32.47 -10.51 28.44
N TRP A 786 32.74 -10.49 27.13
CA TRP A 786 31.72 -10.48 26.06
C TRP A 786 31.83 -11.75 25.20
N PRO A 787 31.49 -12.93 25.76
CA PRO A 787 31.78 -14.21 25.11
C PRO A 787 31.07 -14.42 23.76
N ALA A 788 29.94 -13.75 23.51
CA ALA A 788 29.16 -13.88 22.27
C ALA A 788 29.45 -12.79 21.21
N LEU A 789 30.41 -11.88 21.44
CA LEU A 789 30.63 -10.73 20.56
C LEU A 789 31.15 -11.15 19.18
N LYS A 790 30.36 -10.89 18.14
CA LYS A 790 30.68 -11.18 16.73
C LYS A 790 31.15 -9.93 15.99
N GLN A 791 30.59 -8.77 16.33
CA GLN A 791 30.83 -7.50 15.65
C GLN A 791 31.08 -6.38 16.66
N LEU A 792 32.22 -5.70 16.54
CA LEU A 792 32.59 -4.52 17.32
C LEU A 792 32.95 -3.38 16.37
N ARG A 793 32.22 -2.26 16.48
CA ARG A 793 32.46 -1.05 15.69
C ARG A 793 32.71 0.12 16.62
N ILE A 794 33.91 0.71 16.58
CA ILE A 794 34.25 1.88 17.39
C ILE A 794 34.87 2.94 16.46
N SER A 795 34.30 4.14 16.46
CA SER A 795 34.83 5.28 15.70
C SER A 795 34.51 6.58 16.44
N GLY A 796 35.39 7.57 16.38
CA GLY A 796 35.10 8.88 16.96
C GLY A 796 35.00 8.93 18.50
N CYS A 797 35.52 7.93 19.24
CA CYS A 797 35.57 7.90 20.71
C CYS A 797 37.01 8.19 21.23
N TRP A 798 37.39 9.45 21.45
CA TRP A 798 38.84 9.81 21.52
C TRP A 798 39.40 9.75 22.95
N ARG A 799 38.52 9.78 23.97
CA ARG A 799 38.90 9.77 25.39
C ARG A 799 38.89 8.38 26.02
N ILE A 800 38.48 7.37 25.26
CA ILE A 800 38.15 6.06 25.81
C ILE A 800 39.42 5.23 26.05
N LYS A 801 39.59 4.75 27.28
CA LYS A 801 40.68 3.84 27.67
C LYS A 801 40.15 2.40 27.73
N ILE A 802 39.73 1.85 26.57
CA ILE A 802 38.99 0.55 26.52
C ILE A 802 39.90 -0.64 26.86
N PHE A 803 41.17 -0.55 26.49
CA PHE A 803 42.14 -1.62 26.71
C PHE A 803 43.24 -1.02 27.56
N GLY A 804 43.39 -1.48 28.80
CA GLY A 804 44.40 -1.00 29.72
C GLY A 804 45.76 -0.93 29.02
N HIS A 805 46.34 0.27 28.93
CA HIS A 805 47.68 0.44 28.41
C HIS A 805 48.65 0.46 29.58
N GLU A 806 49.55 -0.52 29.60
CA GLU A 806 50.95 -0.17 29.80
C GLU A 806 51.53 0.28 28.45
N LYS A 807 52.29 1.37 28.52
CA LYS A 807 52.92 2.19 27.48
C LYS A 807 53.22 1.48 26.14
N SER A 808 52.59 1.91 25.05
CA SER A 808 53.26 1.98 23.74
C SER A 808 52.60 3.03 22.84
N GLN A 809 53.44 3.83 22.18
CA GLN A 809 53.08 4.86 21.22
C GLN A 809 52.82 4.19 19.86
N ILE A 810 51.56 4.03 19.45
CA ILE A 810 51.21 3.76 18.05
C ILE A 810 49.99 4.60 17.66
N ARG A 811 50.11 5.36 16.57
CA ARG A 811 49.05 6.16 15.96
C ARG A 811 48.12 5.25 15.13
N HIS A 812 46.82 5.31 15.45
CA HIS A 812 45.60 4.92 14.70
C HIS A 812 45.48 3.53 14.03
N PRO A 813 44.30 2.89 14.20
CA PRO A 813 43.59 2.26 13.09
C PRO A 813 42.10 2.69 12.98
N LEU A 814 41.67 2.98 11.74
CA LEU A 814 40.28 2.96 11.25
C LEU A 814 40.10 1.61 10.56
N PHE A 815 39.19 0.72 11.00
CA PHE A 815 38.43 -0.25 10.17
C PHE A 815 37.53 -1.16 11.04
N VAL A 816 36.40 -1.53 10.45
CA VAL A 816 35.38 -2.48 10.93
C VAL A 816 35.88 -3.91 10.70
N ILE A 817 35.81 -4.75 11.74
CA ILE A 817 36.07 -6.18 11.67
C ILE A 817 34.71 -6.88 11.65
N GLU A 818 34.38 -7.57 10.56
CA GLU A 818 33.33 -8.60 10.52
C GLU A 818 34.00 -9.94 10.19
N LYS A 819 33.73 -10.94 11.02
CA LYS A 819 34.27 -12.30 10.91
C LYS A 819 33.29 -13.22 10.21
#